data_AF-A0A955T6J0-F1
#
_entry.id   AF-A0A955T6J0-F1
#
_cell.length_a   1.000
_cell.length_b   1.000
_cell.length_c   1.000
_cell.angle_alpha   90.00
_cell.angle_beta   90.00
_cell.angle_gamma   90.00
#
_symmetry.space_group_name_H-M   'P 1'
#
loop_
_entity.id
_entity.type
_entity.pdbx_description
1 polymer ?
#
loop_
_entity_poly.entity_id
_entity_poly.type
_entity_poly.pdbx_seq_one_letter_code
_entity_poly.pdbx_strand_id
1 'polypeptide(L)'
;MDADSIRDQVLFTTILFILAVLLRSESLSAGAEIVQIHFDTLPDGTRINDEYSESGVSFVNDFQIGRPYRSSPQITTTASARTVPNVLVNTAQDSEIFSSKDVPLVLYFTRPISGIGLQLGCLSGCGTVPNATVSLYDCAGFLQGQDHAVPDSNFLTGLQVLTAANKTAHIAIIDYGPSTTPEAIDDLAFQIAEATCSDVFPPVVTIDSHSNNQMVAESSIILRGKASDSSGVITRVRINGVDAASSPSNSSVGIPYYEFNHPIDLTEGTNYIPIIAWDGAGNKGTTSLYLHRGSPTSVSLSEFHLTQRGIMKAETCDIDDPFVAGKFTIVRIKVDARTSTGAPTYVSSVEMKLYRHEGGNRQLVRTFVGTTYNPFVSQFDSASALAGIHFWLDGFEFAQPGEYSMEFQAYLGINPVGPVLEVPCTDNTFDFRETKTVSMLIVSTESQLFDNAWGAEHLAKTMKVLRFFKRAYPIAENGLHLVHNSPLPVPDGSQQMMMDWDYIKGTGFTWNFIDDHPDGLFRSKYANVKDASNTNIGGRVTSASLVNLAPKSPYGYFRPGAPWVWEGKKFPVPIDDNHDGTTIDDMPNYLAEFFDQETNQWSTNINDYSHGETFRGFRDMDGDQEYDKGEPIAPIPQRWDNMRNSILFGPALSFLSDYNDSILAGPKLNHSVLWFPEPFHPQNSDFDMLGGGQGSPNGKDVWIRPDPVDPDPANAFMGELRDAGAYILAHEIGHNFGLDDTYLQSAPVADRTVNASTTYDYYLTRTQNGTGVMFGGNVPSLQFFNDKNYKAVFDKLVVNSKNDSKGPVEEPAFHVYGTLSRTQGVLFVQSALTMSSDFSEPDPESTYGLIVGGTEKQIIDFRLPLNPESPVDGARVGLIDPTEEILEERGI
;
A
#
# COMPACT_ATOMS: atom_id res chain seq x y z
N MET A 1 59.24 36.25 48.52
CA MET A 1 58.27 37.12 47.84
C MET A 1 57.33 37.61 48.91
N ASP A 2 57.14 38.93 48.99
CA ASP A 2 56.40 39.56 50.08
C ASP A 2 54.89 39.31 49.90
N ALA A 3 54.17 39.01 50.98
CA ALA A 3 52.75 38.65 50.93
C ALA A 3 51.88 39.77 50.34
N ASP A 4 52.32 41.01 50.49
CA ASP A 4 51.67 42.19 49.91
C ASP A 4 51.82 42.27 48.38
N SER A 5 52.91 41.74 47.81
CA SER A 5 53.12 41.70 46.35
C SER A 5 52.19 40.71 45.66
N ILE A 6 51.86 39.59 46.32
CA ILE A 6 50.91 38.59 45.78
C ILE A 6 49.48 39.12 45.92
N ARG A 7 49.17 39.79 47.04
CA ARG A 7 47.86 40.40 47.26
C ARG A 7 47.57 41.52 46.25
N ASP A 8 48.56 42.35 45.95
CA ASP A 8 48.43 43.41 44.95
C ASP A 8 48.37 42.86 43.52
N GLN A 9 49.09 41.78 43.20
CA GLN A 9 48.95 41.10 41.90
C GLN A 9 47.57 40.46 41.73
N VAL A 10 47.04 39.77 42.74
CA VAL A 10 45.71 39.17 42.70
C VAL A 10 44.62 40.24 42.60
N LEU A 11 44.76 41.35 43.34
CA LEU A 11 43.82 42.48 43.27
C LEU A 11 43.87 43.16 41.89
N PHE A 12 45.07 43.38 41.34
CA PHE A 12 45.23 44.02 40.04
C PHE A 12 44.76 43.14 38.89
N THR A 13 44.98 41.82 38.96
CA THR A 13 44.51 40.86 37.94
C THR A 13 42.99 40.66 38.02
N THR A 14 42.42 40.65 39.24
CA THR A 14 40.96 40.60 39.44
C THR A 14 40.30 41.89 38.94
N ILE A 15 40.89 43.06 39.20
CA ILE A 15 40.41 44.33 38.67
C ILE A 15 40.56 44.36 37.15
N LEU A 16 41.66 43.89 36.56
CA LEU A 16 41.83 43.83 35.11
C LEU A 16 40.84 42.85 34.45
N PHE A 17 40.52 41.73 35.09
CA PHE A 17 39.53 40.77 34.61
C PHE A 17 38.13 41.39 34.63
N ILE A 18 37.76 42.05 35.74
CA ILE A 18 36.50 42.79 35.84
C ILE A 18 36.44 43.94 34.83
N LEU A 19 37.55 44.68 34.62
CA LEU A 19 37.63 45.78 33.67
C LEU A 19 37.60 45.31 32.21
N ALA A 20 38.22 44.17 31.88
CA ALA A 20 38.19 43.58 30.54
C ALA A 20 36.79 43.05 30.20
N VAL A 21 36.08 42.51 31.19
CA VAL A 21 34.66 42.13 31.08
C VAL A 21 33.77 43.38 30.89
N LEU A 22 34.06 44.49 31.60
CA LEU A 22 33.30 45.75 31.51
C LEU A 22 33.63 46.63 30.29
N LEU A 23 34.81 46.49 29.66
CA LEU A 23 35.25 47.34 28.55
C LEU A 23 34.99 46.74 27.16
N ARG A 24 34.56 45.46 27.07
CA ARG A 24 34.06 44.86 25.81
C ARG A 24 32.53 44.82 25.73
N SER A 25 31.82 45.41 26.69
CA SER A 25 30.36 45.30 26.83
C SER A 25 29.56 46.51 26.33
N GLU A 26 29.94 47.17 25.22
CA GLU A 26 29.18 48.33 24.70
C GLU A 26 27.80 47.98 24.09
N SER A 27 27.33 46.73 24.22
CA SER A 27 25.95 46.36 23.92
C SER A 27 25.39 45.24 24.81
N LEU A 28 25.84 45.12 26.06
CA LEU A 28 25.13 44.24 27.01
C LEU A 28 23.84 44.94 27.43
N SER A 29 22.70 44.27 27.22
CA SER A 29 21.44 44.70 27.84
C SER A 29 21.68 44.82 29.35
N ALA A 30 21.36 45.98 29.92
CA ALA A 30 21.45 46.19 31.35
C ALA A 30 20.44 45.26 32.05
N GLY A 31 20.89 44.09 32.52
CA GLY A 31 20.05 43.15 33.26
C GLY A 31 20.39 41.65 33.16
N ALA A 32 21.36 41.23 32.35
CA ALA A 32 21.67 39.79 32.23
C ALA A 32 22.20 39.19 33.54
N GLU A 33 21.51 38.16 34.04
CA GLU A 33 21.85 37.43 35.27
C GLU A 33 23.14 36.62 35.05
N ILE A 34 24.16 36.86 35.88
CA ILE A 34 25.39 36.05 35.92
C ILE A 34 25.31 35.13 37.13
N VAL A 35 25.39 33.83 36.88
CA VAL A 35 25.48 32.80 37.92
C VAL A 35 26.94 32.43 38.11
N GLN A 36 27.37 32.31 39.36
CA GLN A 36 28.72 31.89 39.74
C GLN A 36 28.65 30.66 40.64
N ILE A 37 29.47 29.67 40.33
CA ILE A 37 29.61 28.42 41.08
C ILE A 37 31.04 28.33 41.56
N HIS A 38 31.18 28.29 42.88
CA HIS A 38 32.42 27.95 43.58
C HIS A 38 32.31 26.50 44.06
N PHE A 39 33.28 25.68 43.67
CA PHE A 39 33.32 24.25 44.01
C PHE A 39 33.69 23.98 45.48
N ASP A 40 34.07 25.03 46.22
CA ASP A 40 34.33 25.01 47.68
C ASP A 40 33.12 24.67 48.54
N THR A 41 31.92 24.77 47.96
CA THR A 41 30.65 24.51 48.65
C THR A 41 30.41 23.04 48.96
N LEU A 42 31.11 22.13 48.27
CA LEU A 42 30.97 20.69 48.41
C LEU A 42 32.27 20.08 48.94
N PRO A 43 32.21 19.00 49.74
CA PRO A 43 33.41 18.39 50.29
C PRO A 43 34.23 17.64 49.23
N ASP A 44 35.53 17.48 49.49
CA ASP A 44 36.44 16.64 48.70
C ASP A 44 35.85 15.24 48.46
N GLY A 45 36.02 14.76 47.24
CA GLY A 45 35.52 13.46 46.81
C GLY A 45 34.04 13.42 46.42
N THR A 46 33.29 14.52 46.52
CA THR A 46 31.89 14.59 46.08
C THR A 46 31.81 14.44 44.56
N ARG A 47 31.01 13.47 44.08
CA ARG A 47 30.71 13.33 42.64
C ARG A 47 29.59 14.27 42.27
N ILE A 48 29.71 14.92 41.11
CA ILE A 48 28.77 15.93 40.65
C ILE A 48 27.99 15.41 39.43
N ASN A 49 26.67 15.39 39.57
CA ASN A 49 25.67 15.19 38.52
C ASN A 49 24.73 16.39 38.49
N ASP A 50 23.84 16.46 39.48
CA ASP A 50 22.71 17.40 39.58
C ASP A 50 22.81 18.31 40.80
N GLU A 51 23.90 18.25 41.56
CA GLU A 51 24.13 19.04 42.78
C GLU A 51 24.06 20.56 42.52
N TYR A 52 24.28 20.99 41.27
CA TYR A 52 24.16 22.38 40.84
C TYR A 52 22.98 22.64 39.88
N SER A 53 22.07 21.67 39.70
CA SER A 53 20.91 21.79 38.80
C SER A 53 19.98 22.94 39.19
N GLU A 54 19.85 23.25 40.48
CA GLU A 54 19.12 24.42 40.99
C GLU A 54 19.74 25.76 40.55
N SER A 55 21.05 25.77 40.30
CA SER A 55 21.76 26.92 39.74
C SER A 55 21.63 27.00 38.21
N GLY A 56 21.02 25.99 37.59
CA GLY A 56 20.75 25.94 36.16
C GLY A 56 21.82 25.25 35.32
N VAL A 57 22.73 24.47 35.95
CA VAL A 57 23.74 23.67 35.26
C VAL A 57 23.78 22.25 35.80
N SER A 58 23.88 21.28 34.89
CA SER A 58 24.07 19.87 35.18
C SER A 58 25.36 19.40 34.52
N PHE A 59 26.04 18.47 35.19
CA PHE A 59 27.31 17.90 34.72
C PHE A 59 27.03 16.52 34.17
N VAL A 60 27.33 16.31 32.89
CA VAL A 60 27.01 15.04 32.24
C VAL A 60 28.05 14.00 32.64
N ASN A 61 27.60 13.02 33.43
CA ASN A 61 28.43 12.00 34.06
C ASN A 61 28.13 10.62 33.44
N ASP A 62 29.12 9.71 33.43
CA ASP A 62 28.93 8.30 33.08
C ASP A 62 28.92 7.35 34.29
N PHE A 63 28.80 7.92 35.49
CA PHE A 63 28.75 7.24 36.77
C PHE A 63 27.48 6.39 36.97
N GLN A 64 27.66 5.06 37.06
CA GLN A 64 26.72 4.09 37.63
C GLN A 64 27.28 3.42 38.88
N ILE A 65 26.57 3.48 40.02
CA ILE A 65 26.98 2.83 41.28
C ILE A 65 27.46 1.38 41.05
N GLY A 66 28.75 1.12 41.29
CA GLY A 66 29.34 -0.23 41.27
C GLY A 66 30.09 -0.68 40.00
N ARG A 67 30.45 0.22 39.06
CA ARG A 67 31.23 -0.09 37.84
C ARG A 67 32.41 0.88 37.61
N PRO A 68 33.41 0.57 36.77
CA PRO A 68 34.45 1.54 36.34
C PRO A 68 33.89 2.59 35.36
N TYR A 69 34.47 3.80 35.33
CA TYR A 69 33.90 5.00 34.68
C TYR A 69 34.88 5.66 33.71
N ARG A 70 34.39 6.29 32.62
CA ARG A 70 35.21 7.12 31.72
C ARG A 70 35.16 8.61 32.09
N SER A 71 34.07 9.13 32.67
CA SER A 71 33.89 10.55 33.02
C SER A 71 33.07 10.70 34.30
N SER A 72 33.73 10.98 35.42
CA SER A 72 33.10 11.23 36.72
C SER A 72 33.59 12.57 37.29
N PRO A 73 32.91 13.69 36.97
CA PRO A 73 33.20 14.99 37.57
C PRO A 73 33.15 14.89 39.09
N GLN A 74 34.27 15.18 39.75
CA GLN A 74 34.47 15.01 41.18
C GLN A 74 35.13 16.25 41.77
N ILE A 75 34.61 16.72 42.89
CA ILE A 75 35.22 17.77 43.70
C ILE A 75 36.54 17.23 44.26
N THR A 76 37.63 17.93 43.99
CA THR A 76 38.97 17.57 44.45
C THR A 76 39.60 18.73 45.20
N THR A 77 40.00 18.49 46.45
CA THR A 77 40.77 19.46 47.23
C THR A 77 42.19 19.59 46.69
N THR A 78 42.63 20.81 46.39
CA THR A 78 44.00 21.12 45.99
C THR A 78 44.43 22.48 46.50
N ALA A 79 45.64 22.57 47.04
CA ALA A 79 46.23 23.85 47.48
C ALA A 79 46.50 24.82 46.31
N SER A 80 46.45 24.29 45.09
CA SER A 80 46.62 25.04 43.84
C SER A 80 45.30 25.63 43.30
N ALA A 81 44.16 25.37 43.95
CA ALA A 81 42.89 26.00 43.59
C ALA A 81 43.01 27.52 43.74
N ARG A 82 42.39 28.28 42.84
CA ARG A 82 42.35 29.73 42.90
C ARG A 82 41.42 30.17 44.03
N THR A 83 40.23 29.57 44.11
CA THR A 83 39.37 29.65 45.29
C THR A 83 39.63 28.42 46.13
N VAL A 84 40.43 28.61 47.19
CA VAL A 84 40.86 27.50 48.04
C VAL A 84 39.68 27.01 48.88
N PRO A 85 39.44 25.69 49.00
CA PRO A 85 40.36 24.62 48.61
C PRO A 85 39.99 23.71 47.42
N ASN A 86 38.87 23.88 46.72
CA ASN A 86 38.31 22.82 45.85
C ASN A 86 38.19 23.20 44.38
N VAL A 87 38.46 22.22 43.51
CA VAL A 87 38.23 22.31 42.05
C VAL A 87 37.35 21.17 41.58
N LEU A 88 36.73 21.29 40.41
CA LEU A 88 36.04 20.19 39.74
C LEU A 88 37.00 19.47 38.79
N VAL A 89 37.09 18.15 38.91
CA VAL A 89 37.98 17.33 38.09
C VAL A 89 37.17 16.25 37.39
N ASN A 90 37.29 16.17 36.07
CA ASN A 90 36.69 15.12 35.27
C ASN A 90 37.48 13.81 35.40
N THR A 91 37.30 13.11 36.51
CA THR A 91 38.09 11.90 36.77
C THR A 91 37.69 10.77 35.80
N ALA A 92 38.64 10.30 34.99
CA ALA A 92 38.51 9.08 34.20
C ALA A 92 39.25 7.96 34.94
N GLN A 93 38.54 6.92 35.38
CA GLN A 93 39.19 5.74 35.96
C GLN A 93 38.46 4.48 35.50
N ASP A 94 38.86 3.99 34.33
CA ASP A 94 38.52 2.65 33.86
C ASP A 94 39.79 1.78 33.83
N SER A 95 39.66 0.52 34.25
CA SER A 95 40.67 -0.52 34.05
C SER A 95 40.86 -0.93 32.59
N GLU A 96 39.92 -0.65 31.69
CA GLU A 96 40.01 -0.92 30.24
C GLU A 96 40.57 0.27 29.43
N ILE A 97 40.45 1.51 29.92
CA ILE A 97 40.94 2.73 29.26
C ILE A 97 41.82 3.51 30.24
N PHE A 98 43.14 3.41 30.07
CA PHE A 98 44.15 3.90 31.03
C PHE A 98 44.33 5.44 31.08
N SER A 99 43.44 6.25 30.49
CA SER A 99 43.65 7.71 30.40
C SER A 99 42.40 8.53 30.08
N SER A 100 42.37 9.80 30.48
CA SER A 100 41.36 10.82 30.08
C SER A 100 41.46 11.30 28.61
N LYS A 101 42.15 10.54 27.76
CA LYS A 101 42.39 10.91 26.37
C LYS A 101 41.08 10.98 25.57
N ASP A 102 40.81 12.12 24.96
CA ASP A 102 39.63 12.39 24.14
C ASP A 102 38.29 12.22 24.90
N VAL A 103 38.29 12.46 26.22
CA VAL A 103 37.10 12.38 27.09
C VAL A 103 36.74 13.76 27.64
N PRO A 104 35.88 14.55 26.97
CA PRO A 104 35.61 15.91 27.41
C PRO A 104 34.76 15.98 28.68
N LEU A 105 34.90 17.10 29.42
CA LEU A 105 33.95 17.53 30.43
C LEU A 105 32.79 18.27 29.76
N VAL A 106 31.57 17.74 29.91
CA VAL A 106 30.36 18.29 29.28
C VAL A 106 29.44 18.89 30.33
N LEU A 107 29.08 20.15 30.14
CA LEU A 107 28.11 20.88 30.96
C LEU A 107 26.84 21.14 30.15
N TYR A 108 25.70 20.87 30.75
CA TYR A 108 24.39 21.20 30.21
C TYR A 108 23.74 22.30 31.04
N PHE A 109 23.19 23.32 30.39
CA PHE A 109 22.50 24.43 31.03
C PHE A 109 21.00 24.31 30.80
N THR A 110 20.22 24.35 31.88
CA THR A 110 18.75 24.26 31.82
C THR A 110 18.11 25.53 31.25
N ARG A 111 18.85 26.63 31.28
CA ARG A 111 18.50 27.90 30.63
C ARG A 111 19.54 28.26 29.58
N PRO A 112 19.14 28.89 28.46
CA PRO A 112 20.06 29.40 27.46
C PRO A 112 21.08 30.35 28.09
N ILE A 113 22.34 30.28 27.67
CA ILE A 113 23.42 31.15 28.11
C ILE A 113 24.04 31.93 26.94
N SER A 114 24.57 33.13 27.19
CA SER A 114 25.31 33.93 26.19
C SER A 114 26.83 33.80 26.33
N GLY A 115 27.30 33.06 27.32
CA GLY A 115 28.71 32.81 27.51
C GLY A 115 29.04 32.18 28.86
N ILE A 116 30.26 31.66 28.95
CA ILE A 116 30.84 31.10 30.15
C ILE A 116 32.20 31.72 30.44
N GLY A 117 32.57 31.76 31.70
CA GLY A 117 33.91 32.05 32.19
C GLY A 117 34.33 30.96 33.17
N LEU A 118 35.58 30.51 33.08
CA LEU A 118 36.11 29.47 33.95
C LEU A 118 37.63 29.62 34.16
N GLN A 119 38.16 28.99 35.20
CA GLN A 119 39.60 28.86 35.41
C GLN A 119 40.05 27.45 35.04
N LEU A 120 40.80 27.32 33.95
CA LEU A 120 41.36 26.04 33.52
C LEU A 120 42.61 25.71 34.33
N GLY A 121 42.70 24.47 34.78
CA GLY A 121 43.92 24.00 35.40
C GLY A 121 44.16 22.52 35.24
N CYS A 122 45.13 22.03 35.98
CA CYS A 122 45.35 20.59 36.10
C CYS A 122 45.91 20.30 37.49
N LEU A 123 45.67 19.09 37.99
CA LEU A 123 46.21 18.67 39.29
C LEU A 123 47.74 18.48 39.23
N SER A 124 48.39 18.52 40.39
CA SER A 124 49.84 18.34 40.50
C SER A 124 50.30 17.03 39.84
N GLY A 125 51.23 17.11 38.88
CA GLY A 125 51.78 15.93 38.19
C GLY A 125 51.16 15.60 36.83
N CYS A 126 50.26 16.45 36.31
CA CYS A 126 49.52 16.22 35.07
C CYS A 126 50.34 16.30 33.75
N GLY A 127 51.66 16.55 33.79
CA GLY A 127 52.44 16.85 32.60
C GLY A 127 52.06 18.18 31.93
N THR A 128 52.35 18.34 30.64
CA THR A 128 51.95 19.54 29.88
C THR A 128 50.68 19.23 29.09
N VAL A 129 49.57 19.89 29.42
CA VAL A 129 48.37 19.92 28.56
C VAL A 129 48.63 20.99 27.49
N PRO A 130 48.82 20.62 26.21
CA PRO A 130 49.28 21.56 25.20
C PRO A 130 48.21 22.60 24.84
N ASN A 131 46.93 22.23 24.94
CA ASN A 131 45.80 23.10 24.70
C ASN A 131 44.53 22.50 25.30
N ALA A 132 43.65 23.35 25.82
CA ALA A 132 42.27 23.03 26.15
C ALA A 132 41.35 23.81 25.22
N THR A 133 40.35 23.14 24.67
CA THR A 133 39.32 23.75 23.84
C THR A 133 38.04 23.86 24.64
N VAL A 134 37.45 25.06 24.67
CA VAL A 134 36.14 25.28 25.27
C VAL A 134 35.18 25.74 24.20
N SER A 135 34.15 24.94 23.96
CA SER A 135 33.17 25.14 22.89
C SER A 135 31.77 25.28 23.47
N LEU A 136 30.99 26.21 22.93
CA LEU A 136 29.60 26.49 23.29
C LEU A 136 28.67 26.10 22.14
N TYR A 137 27.68 25.26 22.40
CA TYR A 137 26.71 24.81 21.40
C TYR A 137 25.28 25.19 21.81
N ASP A 138 24.47 25.55 20.82
CA ASP A 138 23.03 25.75 21.03
C ASP A 138 22.29 24.41 21.22
N CYS A 139 20.99 24.48 21.49
CA CYS A 139 20.17 23.27 21.66
C CYS A 139 20.06 22.43 20.39
N ALA A 140 20.34 22.98 19.20
CA ALA A 140 20.39 22.22 17.96
C ALA A 140 21.82 21.74 17.64
N GLY A 141 22.78 22.03 18.54
CA GLY A 141 24.18 21.62 18.48
C GLY A 141 25.02 22.35 17.45
N PHE A 142 24.58 23.53 17.03
CA PHE A 142 25.42 24.43 16.27
C PHE A 142 26.40 25.13 17.21
N LEU A 143 27.67 25.19 16.81
CA LEU A 143 28.72 25.90 17.54
C LEU A 143 28.42 27.42 17.54
N GLN A 144 28.26 28.00 18.73
CA GLN A 144 27.97 29.42 18.93
C GLN A 144 29.18 30.23 19.38
N GLY A 145 30.17 29.57 19.96
CA GLY A 145 31.41 30.18 20.44
C GLY A 145 32.45 29.12 20.74
N GLN A 146 33.72 29.43 20.51
CA GLN A 146 34.84 28.55 20.83
C GLN A 146 36.06 29.41 21.17
N ASP A 147 36.83 28.97 22.17
CA ASP A 147 38.14 29.52 22.43
C ASP A 147 39.09 28.45 22.98
N HIS A 148 40.37 28.79 23.03
CA HIS A 148 41.44 27.88 23.40
C HIS A 148 42.38 28.51 24.44
N ALA A 149 42.83 27.72 25.40
CA ALA A 149 43.86 28.16 26.34
C ALA A 149 44.71 27.00 26.86
N VAL A 150 45.89 27.32 27.39
CA VAL A 150 46.79 26.34 28.01
C VAL A 150 46.47 26.27 29.51
N PRO A 151 45.99 25.13 30.05
CA PRO A 151 45.71 25.00 31.48
C PRO A 151 46.96 25.25 32.35
N ASP A 152 46.79 25.98 33.46
CA ASP A 152 47.86 26.26 34.43
C ASP A 152 47.69 25.38 35.68
N SER A 153 48.77 24.80 36.20
CA SER A 153 48.71 23.92 37.38
C SER A 153 48.25 24.62 38.67
N ASN A 154 48.18 25.96 38.69
CA ASN A 154 47.65 26.77 39.78
C ASN A 154 46.30 27.43 39.43
N PHE A 155 45.60 26.94 38.40
CA PHE A 155 44.27 27.41 38.00
C PHE A 155 44.23 28.94 37.76
N LEU A 156 45.32 29.47 37.19
CA LEU A 156 45.43 30.90 36.84
C LEU A 156 45.02 31.21 35.39
N THR A 157 44.75 30.18 34.58
CA THR A 157 44.31 30.34 33.19
C THR A 157 42.81 30.62 33.16
N GLY A 158 42.45 31.90 33.25
CA GLY A 158 41.08 32.34 33.01
C GLY A 158 40.74 32.27 31.51
N LEU A 159 39.63 31.63 31.18
CA LEU A 159 39.08 31.58 29.82
C LEU A 159 37.63 32.06 29.84
N GLN A 160 37.28 32.92 28.88
CA GLN A 160 35.91 33.35 28.65
C GLN A 160 35.52 33.02 27.22
N VAL A 161 34.41 32.28 27.06
CA VAL A 161 33.83 31.97 25.75
C VAL A 161 32.47 32.63 25.69
N LEU A 162 32.27 33.50 24.70
CA LEU A 162 31.01 34.19 24.45
C LEU A 162 30.37 33.63 23.17
N THR A 163 29.04 33.62 23.13
CA THR A 163 28.30 33.37 21.89
C THR A 163 28.35 34.61 21.00
N ALA A 164 28.09 34.44 19.70
CA ALA A 164 27.82 35.58 18.82
C ALA A 164 26.60 36.39 19.30
N ALA A 165 26.52 37.67 18.94
CA ALA A 165 25.39 38.52 19.32
C ALA A 165 24.05 37.89 18.90
N ASN A 166 23.08 37.86 19.82
CA ASN A 166 21.75 37.23 19.67
C ASN A 166 21.77 35.69 19.49
N LYS A 167 22.88 35.04 19.82
CA LYS A 167 22.98 33.58 19.88
C LYS A 167 23.06 33.11 21.32
N THR A 168 22.61 31.89 21.57
CA THR A 168 22.61 31.29 22.91
C THR A 168 23.10 29.86 22.84
N ALA A 169 23.78 29.42 23.89
CA ALA A 169 24.23 28.06 24.06
C ALA A 169 23.46 27.37 25.19
N HIS A 170 23.36 26.05 25.13
CA HIS A 170 22.89 25.19 26.22
C HIS A 170 23.96 24.21 26.68
N ILE A 171 25.07 24.11 25.95
CA ILE A 171 26.07 23.09 26.15
C ILE A 171 27.43 23.75 26.13
N ALA A 172 28.26 23.40 27.11
CA ALA A 172 29.67 23.70 27.08
C ALA A 172 30.46 22.39 27.08
N ILE A 173 31.43 22.29 26.18
CA ILE A 173 32.36 21.17 26.08
C ILE A 173 33.75 21.70 26.37
N ILE A 174 34.42 21.10 27.35
CA ILE A 174 35.80 21.38 27.71
C ILE A 174 36.59 20.12 27.35
N ASP A 175 37.56 20.25 26.46
CA ASP A 175 38.28 19.12 25.89
C ASP A 175 39.79 19.38 25.89
N TYR A 176 40.55 18.53 26.58
CA TYR A 176 42.02 18.58 26.58
C TYR A 176 42.63 17.78 25.41
N GLY A 177 41.78 17.29 24.50
CA GLY A 177 42.12 16.58 23.28
C GLY A 177 42.82 15.26 23.57
N PRO A 178 43.95 14.97 22.90
CA PRO A 178 44.64 13.69 23.05
C PRO A 178 45.39 13.55 24.39
N SER A 179 45.27 14.52 25.30
CA SER A 179 45.93 14.54 26.60
C SER A 179 45.40 13.42 27.50
N THR A 180 46.28 12.73 28.21
CA THR A 180 45.85 11.72 29.20
C THR A 180 45.39 12.34 30.53
N THR A 181 45.53 13.66 30.67
CA THR A 181 45.19 14.42 31.87
C THR A 181 43.72 14.76 31.89
N PRO A 182 43.02 14.56 33.03
CA PRO A 182 41.61 14.91 33.16
C PRO A 182 41.39 16.42 33.07
N GLU A 183 40.26 16.81 32.49
CA GLU A 183 39.79 18.20 32.50
C GLU A 183 39.59 18.65 33.94
N ALA A 184 40.16 19.78 34.33
CA ALA A 184 39.94 20.37 35.64
C ALA A 184 39.59 21.85 35.51
N ILE A 185 38.55 22.26 36.23
CA ILE A 185 38.13 23.66 36.30
C ILE A 185 37.97 24.12 37.74
N ASP A 186 38.34 25.37 37.98
CA ASP A 186 37.95 26.14 39.15
C ASP A 186 37.05 27.30 38.71
N ASP A 187 36.22 27.82 39.62
CA ASP A 187 35.28 28.93 39.39
C ASP A 187 34.49 28.85 38.06
N LEU A 188 33.27 28.33 38.05
CA LEU A 188 32.40 28.40 36.87
C LEU A 188 31.48 29.62 36.94
N ALA A 189 31.54 30.51 35.95
CA ALA A 189 30.58 31.58 35.76
C ALA A 189 29.87 31.44 34.42
N PHE A 190 28.57 31.72 34.36
CA PHE A 190 27.83 31.75 33.11
C PHE A 190 26.76 32.84 33.12
N GLN A 191 26.53 33.41 31.94
CA GLN A 191 25.58 34.49 31.76
C GLN A 191 24.30 33.94 31.13
N ILE A 192 23.17 34.08 31.82
CA ILE A 192 21.88 33.62 31.32
C ILE A 192 21.39 34.57 30.23
N ALA A 193 20.93 33.98 29.13
CA ALA A 193 20.31 34.68 28.01
C ALA A 193 18.78 34.52 28.03
N GLU A 194 18.07 35.52 27.51
CA GLU A 194 16.60 35.50 27.43
C GLU A 194 16.05 34.80 26.16
N ALA A 195 16.90 34.43 25.21
CA ALA A 195 16.44 33.84 23.94
C ALA A 195 16.11 32.36 24.11
N THR A 196 14.98 31.90 23.57
CA THR A 196 14.63 30.48 23.56
C THR A 196 15.32 29.77 22.40
N CYS A 197 15.82 28.57 22.67
CA CYS A 197 16.29 27.65 21.64
C CYS A 197 15.31 26.48 21.57
N SER A 198 14.92 26.06 20.37
CA SER A 198 14.01 24.94 20.14
C SER A 198 14.74 23.84 19.38
N ASP A 199 14.91 22.69 20.04
CA ASP A 199 15.34 21.46 19.40
C ASP A 199 14.13 20.53 19.24
N VAL A 200 13.88 20.12 18.01
CA VAL A 200 12.72 19.29 17.61
C VAL A 200 13.15 17.95 17.04
N PHE A 201 14.46 17.71 16.90
CA PHE A 201 14.97 16.48 16.34
C PHE A 201 15.19 15.47 17.46
N PRO A 202 14.64 14.25 17.36
CA PRO A 202 14.90 13.23 18.35
C PRO A 202 16.30 12.64 18.21
N PRO A 203 16.90 12.13 19.30
CA PRO A 203 18.19 11.47 19.22
C PRO A 203 18.12 10.21 18.34
N VAL A 204 19.24 9.88 17.69
CA VAL A 204 19.44 8.66 16.91
C VAL A 204 20.18 7.63 17.75
N VAL A 205 19.67 6.40 17.78
CA VAL A 205 20.31 5.28 18.47
C VAL A 205 20.80 4.24 17.47
N THR A 206 22.08 3.91 17.54
CA THR A 206 22.74 2.88 16.73
C THR A 206 23.22 1.74 17.62
N ILE A 207 23.05 0.49 17.18
CA ILE A 207 23.49 -0.69 17.92
C ILE A 207 24.72 -1.27 17.20
N ASP A 208 25.84 -1.35 17.91
CA ASP A 208 27.11 -1.87 17.36
C ASP A 208 27.22 -3.39 17.56
N SER A 209 26.71 -3.88 18.70
CA SER A 209 26.62 -5.30 19.01
C SER A 209 25.52 -5.51 20.02
N HIS A 210 24.60 -6.44 19.85
CA HIS A 210 24.52 -7.52 18.87
C HIS A 210 23.82 -7.10 17.57
N SER A 211 23.95 -7.90 16.50
CA SER A 211 23.18 -7.68 15.28
C SER A 211 21.73 -8.10 15.47
N ASN A 212 20.80 -7.42 14.80
CA ASN A 212 19.39 -7.78 14.87
C ASN A 212 19.19 -9.23 14.39
N ASN A 213 18.38 -9.98 15.12
CA ASN A 213 18.08 -11.40 14.90
C ASN A 213 19.26 -12.34 15.13
N GLN A 214 20.30 -11.89 15.84
CA GLN A 214 21.41 -12.78 16.17
C GLN A 214 20.96 -13.91 17.12
N MET A 215 21.42 -15.12 16.81
CA MET A 215 21.36 -16.26 17.71
C MET A 215 22.49 -16.18 18.73
N VAL A 216 22.15 -16.32 20.00
CA VAL A 216 23.11 -16.29 21.12
C VAL A 216 22.95 -17.54 21.98
N ALA A 217 24.04 -18.06 22.51
CA ALA A 217 24.01 -19.24 23.37
C ALA A 217 23.91 -18.84 24.86
N GLU A 218 24.46 -17.67 25.19
CA GLU A 218 24.60 -17.14 26.52
C GLU A 218 23.27 -16.62 27.08
N SER A 219 23.04 -16.79 28.38
CA SER A 219 21.89 -16.20 29.09
C SER A 219 22.12 -14.75 29.51
N SER A 220 23.33 -14.24 29.36
CA SER A 220 23.68 -12.86 29.68
C SER A 220 24.67 -12.38 28.62
N ILE A 221 24.40 -11.22 28.05
CA ILE A 221 25.20 -10.59 26.99
C ILE A 221 25.50 -9.14 27.37
N ILE A 222 26.43 -8.50 26.67
CA ILE A 222 26.68 -7.06 26.78
C ILE A 222 26.22 -6.39 25.49
N LEU A 223 25.12 -5.63 25.55
CA LEU A 223 24.66 -4.81 24.44
C LEU A 223 25.48 -3.52 24.37
N ARG A 224 26.04 -3.23 23.18
CA ARG A 224 26.87 -2.07 22.88
C ARG A 224 26.22 -1.23 21.78
N GLY A 225 26.27 0.07 21.94
CA GLY A 225 25.79 0.99 20.92
C GLY A 225 26.05 2.44 21.26
N LYS A 226 25.46 3.33 20.47
CA LYS A 226 25.68 4.77 20.48
C LYS A 226 24.35 5.49 20.44
N ALA A 227 24.20 6.54 21.23
CA ALA A 227 23.13 7.52 21.08
C ALA A 227 23.76 8.85 20.68
N SER A 228 23.26 9.47 19.64
CA SER A 228 23.74 10.77 19.15
C SER A 228 22.56 11.67 18.88
N ASP A 229 22.72 12.95 19.18
CA ASP A 229 21.71 13.95 18.86
C ASP A 229 22.38 15.11 18.13
N SER A 230 21.61 15.88 17.35
CA SER A 230 22.15 17.09 16.72
C SER A 230 22.71 18.04 17.76
N SER A 231 22.09 18.16 18.94
CA SER A 231 22.56 18.96 20.07
C SER A 231 23.92 18.52 20.62
N GLY A 232 24.27 17.24 20.49
CA GLY A 232 25.41 16.64 21.19
C GLY A 232 25.13 16.32 22.66
N VAL A 233 23.89 16.44 23.14
CA VAL A 233 23.49 16.02 24.48
C VAL A 233 22.52 14.85 24.41
N ILE A 234 22.88 13.80 25.15
CA ILE A 234 21.98 12.72 25.53
C ILE A 234 21.87 12.77 27.05
N THR A 235 20.67 13.02 27.56
CA THR A 235 20.41 13.08 29.00
C THR A 235 20.22 11.70 29.60
N ARG A 236 19.74 10.73 28.80
CA ARG A 236 19.46 9.38 29.28
C ARG A 236 19.39 8.37 28.15
N VAL A 237 19.82 7.13 28.42
CA VAL A 237 19.53 5.95 27.59
C VAL A 237 18.86 4.89 28.47
N ARG A 238 17.75 4.31 28.01
CA ARG A 238 17.08 3.15 28.64
C ARG A 238 17.10 1.96 27.72
N ILE A 239 17.50 0.82 28.26
CA ILE A 239 17.52 -0.47 27.57
C ILE A 239 16.62 -1.41 28.36
N ASN A 240 15.59 -1.95 27.69
CA ASN A 240 14.58 -2.80 28.31
C ASN A 240 13.95 -2.19 29.58
N GLY A 241 13.75 -0.86 29.58
CA GLY A 241 13.17 -0.10 30.69
C GLY A 241 14.15 0.28 31.82
N VAL A 242 15.40 -0.19 31.78
CA VAL A 242 16.44 0.12 32.77
C VAL A 242 17.38 1.19 32.24
N ASP A 243 17.77 2.15 33.10
CA ASP A 243 18.76 3.17 32.73
C ASP A 243 20.14 2.52 32.46
N ALA A 244 20.67 2.77 31.27
CA ALA A 244 21.96 2.27 30.82
C ALA A 244 23.04 3.33 31.06
N ALA A 245 24.22 2.89 31.50
CA ALA A 245 25.40 3.76 31.56
C ALA A 245 25.73 4.19 30.13
N SER A 246 25.91 5.48 29.93
CA SER A 246 26.34 6.03 28.66
C SER A 246 27.44 7.06 28.87
N SER A 247 28.54 6.95 28.13
CA SER A 247 29.70 7.83 28.25
C SER A 247 29.82 8.72 27.02
N PRO A 248 30.02 10.04 27.18
CA PRO A 248 30.28 10.92 26.04
C PRO A 248 31.60 10.54 25.36
N SER A 249 31.61 10.64 24.03
CA SER A 249 32.76 10.44 23.16
C SER A 249 32.70 11.44 22.01
N ASN A 250 33.84 11.94 21.56
CA ASN A 250 33.90 12.88 20.43
C ASN A 250 33.75 12.17 19.08
N SER A 251 32.97 12.78 18.19
CA SER A 251 32.99 12.44 16.75
C SER A 251 34.12 13.21 16.04
N SER A 252 34.47 12.77 14.83
CA SER A 252 35.40 13.52 13.96
C SER A 252 34.90 14.92 13.57
N VAL A 253 33.61 15.20 13.79
CA VAL A 253 32.95 16.48 13.49
C VAL A 253 32.81 17.36 14.75
N GLY A 254 33.28 16.89 15.92
CA GLY A 254 33.31 17.68 17.15
C GLY A 254 31.98 17.80 17.89
N ILE A 255 30.96 17.01 17.49
CA ILE A 255 29.71 16.85 18.26
C ILE A 255 29.82 15.54 19.06
N PRO A 256 29.59 15.54 20.38
CA PRO A 256 29.60 14.31 21.18
C PRO A 256 28.50 13.34 20.79
N TYR A 257 28.80 12.06 20.91
CA TYR A 257 27.82 10.98 20.99
C TYR A 257 28.09 10.17 22.26
N TYR A 258 27.13 9.34 22.65
CA TYR A 258 27.15 8.63 23.92
C TYR A 258 27.20 7.14 23.68
N GLU A 259 28.31 6.51 24.04
CA GLU A 259 28.46 5.06 23.97
C GLU A 259 27.84 4.40 25.20
N PHE A 260 27.03 3.36 25.01
CA PHE A 260 26.50 2.57 26.11
C PHE A 260 26.98 1.12 26.04
N ASN A 261 27.21 0.53 27.22
CA ASN A 261 27.53 -0.89 27.41
C ASN A 261 26.64 -1.45 28.52
N HIS A 262 25.61 -2.21 28.16
CA HIS A 262 24.57 -2.64 29.09
C HIS A 262 24.45 -4.17 29.14
N PRO A 263 24.56 -4.80 30.33
CA PRO A 263 24.30 -6.22 30.46
C PRO A 263 22.80 -6.50 30.25
N ILE A 264 22.49 -7.55 29.50
CA ILE A 264 21.11 -7.99 29.30
C ILE A 264 21.04 -9.47 29.61
N ASP A 265 20.15 -9.82 30.54
CA ASP A 265 19.78 -11.20 30.79
C ASP A 265 18.69 -11.61 29.79
N LEU A 266 18.93 -12.73 29.10
CA LEU A 266 18.07 -13.26 28.07
C LEU A 266 17.34 -14.50 28.57
N THR A 267 16.03 -14.55 28.34
CA THR A 267 15.26 -15.78 28.48
C THR A 267 15.50 -16.66 27.24
N GLU A 268 15.33 -17.97 27.37
CA GLU A 268 15.41 -18.85 26.20
C GLU A 268 14.30 -18.51 25.20
N GLY A 269 14.61 -18.52 23.89
CA GLY A 269 13.72 -18.08 22.82
C GLY A 269 13.97 -16.63 22.36
N THR A 270 12.95 -16.02 21.74
CA THR A 270 13.01 -14.64 21.23
C THR A 270 12.90 -13.61 22.35
N ASN A 271 13.84 -12.67 22.38
CA ASN A 271 13.92 -11.55 23.31
C ASN A 271 13.77 -10.23 22.53
N TYR A 272 12.75 -9.43 22.85
CA TYR A 272 12.57 -8.08 22.32
C TYR A 272 13.20 -7.06 23.28
N ILE A 273 14.14 -6.26 22.77
CA ILE A 273 14.94 -5.33 23.55
C ILE A 273 14.69 -3.91 23.02
N PRO A 274 13.78 -3.14 23.63
CA PRO A 274 13.59 -1.73 23.27
C PRO A 274 14.72 -0.88 23.83
N ILE A 275 15.25 0.04 23.02
CA ILE A 275 16.23 1.04 23.43
C ILE A 275 15.66 2.43 23.15
N ILE A 276 15.71 3.30 24.17
CA ILE A 276 15.18 4.66 24.10
C ILE A 276 16.26 5.61 24.57
N ALA A 277 16.52 6.66 23.81
CA ALA A 277 17.39 7.77 24.21
C ALA A 277 16.59 9.08 24.33
N TRP A 278 17.03 9.95 25.22
CA TRP A 278 16.51 11.30 25.41
C TRP A 278 17.61 12.32 25.22
N ASP A 279 17.32 13.40 24.53
CA ASP A 279 18.23 14.55 24.38
C ASP A 279 18.07 15.57 25.52
N GLY A 280 18.73 16.73 25.38
CA GLY A 280 18.63 17.86 26.32
C GLY A 280 17.34 18.67 26.21
N ALA A 281 16.55 18.53 25.15
CA ALA A 281 15.25 19.18 24.97
C ALA A 281 14.06 18.29 25.41
N GLY A 282 14.34 17.02 25.71
CA GLY A 282 13.36 16.03 26.12
C GLY A 282 12.72 15.24 24.97
N ASN A 283 13.22 15.39 23.73
CA ASN A 283 12.74 14.55 22.63
C ASN A 283 13.21 13.10 22.82
N LYS A 284 12.57 12.17 22.11
CA LYS A 284 12.75 10.73 22.30
C LYS A 284 13.14 10.04 21.01
N GLY A 285 14.29 9.39 21.02
CA GLY A 285 14.75 8.47 19.99
C GLY A 285 14.48 7.03 20.39
N THR A 286 13.95 6.21 19.49
CA THR A 286 13.66 4.80 19.76
C THR A 286 14.25 3.88 18.71
N THR A 287 14.88 2.79 19.16
CA THR A 287 15.26 1.65 18.32
C THR A 287 14.94 0.35 19.07
N SER A 288 15.03 -0.78 18.39
CA SER A 288 14.81 -2.08 19.03
C SER A 288 15.68 -3.16 18.43
N LEU A 289 15.91 -4.20 19.22
CA LEU A 289 16.69 -5.38 18.82
C LEU A 289 15.93 -6.64 19.19
N TYR A 290 15.87 -7.60 18.27
CA TYR A 290 15.45 -8.97 18.54
C TYR A 290 16.68 -9.86 18.65
N LEU A 291 16.80 -10.60 19.76
CA LEU A 291 17.83 -11.62 19.95
C LEU A 291 17.20 -12.96 20.31
N HIS A 292 17.85 -14.03 19.88
CA HIS A 292 17.29 -15.38 20.02
C HIS A 292 18.24 -16.26 20.80
N ARG A 293 17.85 -16.59 22.04
CA ARG A 293 18.67 -17.43 22.90
C ARG A 293 18.33 -18.90 22.71
N GLY A 294 19.32 -19.66 22.27
CA GLY A 294 19.22 -21.11 22.05
C GLY A 294 18.71 -21.46 20.64
N SER A 295 19.39 -22.40 19.99
CA SER A 295 19.00 -22.90 18.67
C SER A 295 17.70 -23.69 18.70
N PRO A 296 16.88 -23.64 17.63
CA PRO A 296 15.73 -24.51 17.49
C PRO A 296 16.19 -25.98 17.50
N THR A 297 15.59 -26.79 18.37
CA THR A 297 15.85 -28.24 18.45
C THR A 297 14.69 -29.07 17.92
N SER A 298 13.50 -28.49 17.84
CA SER A 298 12.34 -29.12 17.21
C SER A 298 11.60 -28.09 16.36
N VAL A 299 11.19 -28.52 15.18
CA VAL A 299 10.38 -27.73 14.25
C VAL A 299 9.27 -28.62 13.72
N SER A 300 8.05 -28.08 13.62
CA SER A 300 6.88 -28.79 13.10
C SER A 300 5.95 -27.84 12.34
N LEU A 301 5.14 -28.37 11.43
CA LEU A 301 4.02 -27.63 10.85
C LEU A 301 2.81 -27.76 11.78
N SER A 302 2.37 -26.64 12.37
CA SER A 302 1.16 -26.61 13.20
C SER A 302 -0.10 -26.33 12.39
N GLU A 303 0.04 -25.71 11.22
CA GLU A 303 -1.06 -25.49 10.27
C GLU A 303 -0.54 -25.66 8.82
N PHE A 304 -1.39 -26.20 7.95
CA PHE A 304 -1.18 -26.27 6.50
C PHE A 304 -2.49 -25.95 5.79
N HIS A 305 -2.42 -25.04 4.81
CA HIS A 305 -3.55 -24.61 3.99
C HIS A 305 -3.14 -24.66 2.52
N LEU A 306 -3.99 -25.23 1.68
CA LEU A 306 -3.80 -25.29 0.23
C LEU A 306 -5.06 -24.78 -0.47
N THR A 307 -4.96 -23.67 -1.21
CA THR A 307 -6.12 -23.06 -1.86
C THR A 307 -5.83 -22.47 -3.24
N GLN A 308 -6.81 -22.58 -4.15
CA GLN A 308 -6.81 -21.88 -5.44
C GLN A 308 -7.85 -20.75 -5.50
N ARG A 309 -8.79 -20.71 -4.53
CA ARG A 309 -9.74 -19.61 -4.38
C ARG A 309 -9.18 -18.48 -3.51
N GLY A 310 -8.26 -18.78 -2.61
CA GLY A 310 -7.94 -17.88 -1.51
C GLY A 310 -9.03 -17.91 -0.44
N ILE A 311 -9.49 -19.12 -0.09
CA ILE A 311 -10.30 -19.39 1.10
C ILE A 311 -9.41 -20.18 2.05
N MET A 312 -9.35 -19.77 3.31
CA MET A 312 -8.59 -20.46 4.36
C MET A 312 -9.42 -20.52 5.63
N LYS A 313 -9.58 -21.71 6.21
CA LYS A 313 -10.26 -21.98 7.48
C LYS A 313 -9.22 -22.00 8.60
N ALA A 314 -9.63 -21.68 9.82
CA ALA A 314 -8.76 -21.73 11.00
C ALA A 314 -8.59 -23.17 11.52
N GLU A 315 -8.04 -24.04 10.67
CA GLU A 315 -7.85 -25.48 10.93
C GLU A 315 -6.37 -25.88 10.81
N THR A 316 -6.02 -27.01 11.42
CA THR A 316 -4.65 -27.56 11.34
C THR A 316 -4.31 -28.01 9.92
N CYS A 317 -5.28 -28.53 9.18
CA CYS A 317 -5.17 -28.86 7.76
C CYS A 317 -6.43 -28.36 7.06
N ASP A 318 -6.28 -27.45 6.11
CA ASP A 318 -7.37 -26.96 5.26
C ASP A 318 -7.01 -27.13 3.78
N ILE A 319 -7.80 -27.92 3.07
CA ILE A 319 -7.57 -28.23 1.66
C ILE A 319 -8.80 -27.82 0.88
N ASP A 320 -8.62 -26.85 0.00
CA ASP A 320 -9.65 -26.22 -0.82
C ASP A 320 -9.97 -27.03 -2.10
N ASP A 321 -10.15 -28.34 -1.97
CA ASP A 321 -10.43 -29.26 -3.08
C ASP A 321 -11.81 -28.96 -3.71
N PRO A 322 -11.98 -29.06 -5.06
CA PRO A 322 -11.06 -29.59 -6.07
C PRO A 322 -10.00 -28.62 -6.63
N PHE A 323 -8.85 -29.16 -7.07
CA PHE A 323 -7.79 -28.37 -7.70
C PHE A 323 -7.77 -28.48 -9.23
N VAL A 324 -7.53 -27.34 -9.87
CA VAL A 324 -7.43 -27.17 -11.32
C VAL A 324 -5.97 -27.11 -11.73
N ALA A 325 -5.56 -28.00 -12.64
CA ALA A 325 -4.26 -27.96 -13.29
C ALA A 325 -4.10 -26.63 -14.05
N GLY A 326 -2.94 -26.00 -13.94
CA GLY A 326 -2.68 -24.73 -14.61
C GLY A 326 -3.20 -23.50 -13.87
N LYS A 327 -3.83 -23.62 -12.69
CA LYS A 327 -4.38 -22.50 -11.92
C LYS A 327 -3.44 -22.05 -10.78
N PHE A 328 -3.35 -20.74 -10.57
CA PHE A 328 -2.59 -20.17 -9.45
C PHE A 328 -3.02 -20.77 -8.10
N THR A 329 -2.05 -21.14 -7.27
CA THR A 329 -2.25 -21.88 -6.03
C THR A 329 -1.49 -21.23 -4.87
N ILE A 330 -2.12 -21.13 -3.71
CA ILE A 330 -1.53 -20.61 -2.48
C ILE A 330 -1.35 -21.76 -1.50
N VAL A 331 -0.14 -21.90 -0.98
CA VAL A 331 0.17 -22.74 0.18
C VAL A 331 0.45 -21.81 1.35
N ARG A 332 -0.29 -21.94 2.45
CA ARG A 332 0.03 -21.25 3.70
C ARG A 332 0.40 -22.28 4.74
N ILE A 333 1.52 -22.08 5.42
CA ILE A 333 1.94 -22.91 6.54
C ILE A 333 2.13 -22.07 7.79
N LYS A 334 2.00 -22.71 8.94
CA LYS A 334 2.45 -22.18 10.22
C LYS A 334 3.49 -23.10 10.80
N VAL A 335 4.65 -22.54 11.10
CA VAL A 335 5.78 -23.29 11.66
C VAL A 335 5.84 -23.04 13.15
N ASP A 336 5.86 -24.11 13.93
CA ASP A 336 6.20 -24.06 15.35
C ASP A 336 7.65 -24.50 15.54
N ALA A 337 8.53 -23.56 15.90
CA ALA A 337 9.93 -23.81 16.18
C ALA A 337 10.19 -23.61 17.68
N ARG A 338 10.77 -24.62 18.32
CA ARG A 338 11.06 -24.63 19.77
C ARG A 338 12.51 -24.93 20.06
N THR A 339 13.02 -24.30 21.12
CA THR A 339 14.33 -24.62 21.70
C THR A 339 14.27 -25.92 22.52
N SER A 340 15.42 -26.32 23.08
CA SER A 340 15.53 -27.56 23.87
C SER A 340 14.65 -27.61 25.11
N THR A 341 14.26 -26.45 25.66
CA THR A 341 13.34 -26.35 26.80
C THR A 341 11.88 -26.14 26.41
N GLY A 342 11.57 -26.08 25.11
CA GLY A 342 10.21 -25.85 24.60
C GLY A 342 9.83 -24.37 24.46
N ALA A 343 10.77 -23.44 24.63
CA ALA A 343 10.51 -22.02 24.40
C ALA A 343 10.33 -21.73 22.90
N PRO A 344 9.38 -20.86 22.48
CA PRO A 344 9.27 -20.42 21.10
C PRO A 344 10.56 -19.74 20.61
N THR A 345 10.99 -20.11 19.41
CA THR A 345 12.10 -19.47 18.69
C THR A 345 11.71 -19.36 17.22
N TYR A 346 12.68 -19.07 16.34
CA TYR A 346 12.43 -18.96 14.91
C TYR A 346 13.38 -19.84 14.09
N VAL A 347 13.05 -19.94 12.81
CA VAL A 347 13.90 -20.47 11.74
C VAL A 347 14.07 -19.35 10.73
N SER A 348 15.24 -19.17 10.14
CA SER A 348 15.46 -18.04 9.24
C SER A 348 14.73 -18.20 7.91
N SER A 349 14.48 -19.43 7.46
CA SER A 349 13.75 -19.67 6.21
C SER A 349 13.11 -21.06 6.22
N VAL A 350 12.16 -21.27 5.30
CA VAL A 350 11.54 -22.56 5.03
C VAL A 350 11.61 -22.80 3.53
N GLU A 351 12.17 -23.94 3.14
CA GLU A 351 12.15 -24.44 1.78
C GLU A 351 10.90 -25.30 1.58
N MET A 352 10.21 -25.10 0.47
CA MET A 352 9.16 -26.00 0.00
C MET A 352 9.61 -26.66 -1.31
N LYS A 353 9.55 -27.98 -1.38
CA LYS A 353 9.76 -28.76 -2.61
C LYS A 353 8.42 -29.28 -3.11
N LEU A 354 8.06 -28.92 -4.34
CA LEU A 354 6.88 -29.40 -5.02
C LEU A 354 7.24 -30.61 -5.88
N TYR A 355 6.50 -31.70 -5.71
CA TYR A 355 6.68 -32.94 -6.45
C TYR A 355 5.42 -33.29 -7.22
N ARG A 356 5.57 -33.85 -8.42
CA ARG A 356 4.51 -34.52 -9.19
C ARG A 356 4.72 -36.03 -9.14
N HIS A 357 3.64 -36.81 -9.02
CA HIS A 357 3.70 -38.27 -9.03
C HIS A 357 3.47 -38.79 -10.46
N GLU A 358 4.47 -39.48 -11.02
CA GLU A 358 4.41 -40.11 -12.34
C GLU A 358 4.85 -41.57 -12.28
N GLY A 359 3.97 -42.48 -12.70
CA GLY A 359 4.27 -43.91 -12.70
C GLY A 359 4.64 -44.46 -11.32
N GLY A 360 4.06 -43.89 -10.25
CA GLY A 360 4.36 -44.23 -8.86
C GLY A 360 5.65 -43.62 -8.29
N ASN A 361 6.37 -42.78 -9.06
CA ASN A 361 7.57 -42.08 -8.60
C ASN A 361 7.30 -40.59 -8.40
N ARG A 362 7.98 -39.99 -7.42
CA ARG A 362 7.95 -38.53 -7.18
C ARG A 362 9.01 -37.84 -8.04
N GLN A 363 8.58 -36.93 -8.91
CA GLN A 363 9.45 -36.05 -9.70
C GLN A 363 9.42 -34.66 -9.11
N LEU A 364 10.59 -34.09 -8.82
CA LEU A 364 10.69 -32.71 -8.36
C LEU A 364 10.29 -31.75 -9.49
N VAL A 365 9.28 -30.91 -9.23
CA VAL A 365 8.85 -29.84 -10.13
C VAL A 365 9.68 -28.60 -9.88
N ARG A 366 9.62 -28.06 -8.66
CA ARG A 366 10.32 -26.83 -8.28
C ARG A 366 10.60 -26.77 -6.78
N THR A 367 11.59 -25.96 -6.41
CA THR A 367 11.93 -25.61 -5.02
C THR A 367 11.69 -24.12 -4.80
N PHE A 368 11.07 -23.80 -3.66
CA PHE A 368 10.73 -22.43 -3.23
C PHE A 368 11.34 -22.19 -1.86
N VAL A 369 11.71 -20.95 -1.54
CA VAL A 369 12.31 -20.59 -0.23
C VAL A 369 11.66 -19.32 0.30
N GLY A 370 11.22 -19.37 1.56
CA GLY A 370 10.58 -18.25 2.26
C GLY A 370 9.19 -17.93 1.72
N THR A 371 8.79 -16.66 1.74
CA THR A 371 7.58 -16.20 1.05
C THR A 371 7.90 -15.77 -0.38
N THR A 372 7.11 -16.23 -1.36
CA THR A 372 7.43 -16.04 -2.78
C THR A 372 6.97 -14.69 -3.37
N TYR A 373 6.26 -13.83 -2.63
CA TYR A 373 5.76 -12.53 -3.11
C TYR A 373 5.94 -11.38 -2.11
N ASN A 374 6.32 -10.20 -2.64
CA ASN A 374 6.53 -8.91 -1.96
C ASN A 374 5.22 -8.38 -1.33
N PRO A 375 5.23 -7.72 -0.15
CA PRO A 375 6.39 -7.22 0.62
C PRO A 375 7.02 -8.21 1.60
N PHE A 376 6.68 -9.49 1.54
CA PHE A 376 7.01 -10.39 2.64
C PHE A 376 8.37 -11.08 2.49
N VAL A 377 9.01 -11.19 3.65
CA VAL A 377 10.43 -11.43 3.88
C VAL A 377 10.79 -12.87 3.53
N SER A 378 11.80 -13.07 2.66
CA SER A 378 12.39 -14.40 2.45
C SER A 378 13.12 -14.94 3.70
N GLN A 379 13.27 -14.08 4.70
CA GLN A 379 13.91 -14.36 5.98
C GLN A 379 12.99 -14.03 7.14
N PHE A 380 12.67 -15.02 7.98
CA PHE A 380 11.94 -14.79 9.21
C PHE A 380 12.90 -14.40 10.31
N ASP A 381 12.44 -13.53 11.20
CA ASP A 381 13.25 -12.94 12.27
C ASP A 381 12.63 -13.08 13.66
N SER A 382 11.44 -13.67 13.74
CA SER A 382 10.68 -13.81 14.97
C SER A 382 9.75 -15.02 14.91
N ALA A 383 9.41 -15.57 16.07
CA ALA A 383 8.39 -16.63 16.16
C ALA A 383 7.03 -16.18 15.60
N SER A 384 6.68 -14.89 15.76
CA SER A 384 5.48 -14.30 15.17
C SER A 384 5.49 -14.30 13.64
N ALA A 385 6.65 -14.11 13.01
CA ALA A 385 6.77 -14.19 11.56
C ALA A 385 6.48 -15.60 11.00
N LEU A 386 6.59 -16.64 11.84
CA LEU A 386 6.26 -18.02 11.48
C LEU A 386 4.75 -18.33 11.52
N ALA A 387 3.92 -17.36 11.93
CA ALA A 387 2.48 -17.54 12.08
C ALA A 387 1.70 -17.66 10.75
N GLY A 388 2.33 -17.44 9.60
CA GLY A 388 1.68 -17.50 8.29
C GLY A 388 2.66 -17.30 7.14
N ILE A 389 3.44 -18.34 6.85
CA ILE A 389 4.36 -18.37 5.70
C ILE A 389 3.54 -18.74 4.46
N HIS A 390 3.61 -17.92 3.40
CA HIS A 390 2.84 -18.10 2.18
C HIS A 390 3.73 -18.39 0.98
N PHE A 391 3.44 -19.47 0.25
CA PHE A 391 3.98 -19.76 -1.06
C PHE A 391 2.88 -19.52 -2.11
N TRP A 392 3.09 -18.50 -2.91
CA TRP A 392 2.32 -18.16 -4.11
C TRP A 392 2.93 -18.91 -5.27
N LEU A 393 2.18 -19.85 -5.84
CA LEU A 393 2.64 -20.77 -6.86
C LEU A 393 1.90 -20.48 -8.16
N ASP A 394 2.66 -20.12 -9.19
CA ASP A 394 2.11 -19.84 -10.51
C ASP A 394 1.41 -21.07 -11.09
N GLY A 395 0.36 -20.84 -11.87
CA GLY A 395 -0.42 -21.94 -12.44
C GLY A 395 0.40 -22.90 -13.30
N PHE A 396 1.47 -22.43 -13.95
CA PHE A 396 2.32 -23.27 -14.77
C PHE A 396 3.08 -24.35 -13.97
N GLU A 397 3.29 -24.16 -12.66
CA GLU A 397 3.86 -25.19 -11.78
C GLU A 397 2.97 -26.43 -11.66
N PHE A 398 1.67 -26.25 -11.92
CA PHE A 398 0.64 -27.28 -11.93
C PHE A 398 0.06 -27.49 -13.33
N ALA A 399 0.76 -27.09 -14.40
CA ALA A 399 0.22 -27.14 -15.77
C ALA A 399 -0.22 -28.54 -16.21
N GLN A 400 0.45 -29.58 -15.71
CA GLN A 400 0.11 -30.96 -16.03
C GLN A 400 -0.86 -31.53 -14.99
N PRO A 401 -1.99 -32.12 -15.39
CA PRO A 401 -2.89 -32.77 -14.45
C PRO A 401 -2.22 -34.00 -13.82
N GLY A 402 -2.56 -34.29 -12.57
CA GLY A 402 -2.04 -35.43 -11.81
C GLY A 402 -1.95 -35.16 -10.31
N GLU A 403 -1.37 -36.13 -9.59
CA GLU A 403 -1.15 -36.03 -8.16
C GLU A 403 0.15 -35.26 -7.85
N TYR A 404 0.07 -34.31 -6.92
CA TYR A 404 1.20 -33.52 -6.44
C TYR A 404 1.40 -33.72 -4.94
N SER A 405 2.63 -33.60 -4.45
CA SER A 405 2.95 -33.58 -3.02
C SER A 405 3.95 -32.48 -2.70
N MET A 406 3.99 -32.07 -1.43
CA MET A 406 4.85 -30.99 -0.96
C MET A 406 5.70 -31.46 0.22
N GLU A 407 6.97 -31.08 0.22
CA GLU A 407 7.87 -31.26 1.38
C GLU A 407 8.35 -29.91 1.88
N PHE A 408 8.49 -29.78 3.19
CA PHE A 408 8.97 -28.56 3.82
C PHE A 408 10.24 -28.84 4.63
N GLN A 409 11.24 -28.00 4.52
CA GLN A 409 12.46 -28.06 5.34
C GLN A 409 12.73 -26.69 5.94
N ALA A 410 12.82 -26.61 7.26
CA ALA A 410 13.21 -25.40 7.95
C ALA A 410 14.73 -25.24 8.00
N TYR A 411 15.21 -24.01 7.97
CA TYR A 411 16.64 -23.68 8.01
C TYR A 411 16.94 -22.56 9.01
N LEU A 412 18.13 -22.61 9.59
CA LEU A 412 18.76 -21.50 10.32
C LEU A 412 20.05 -21.13 9.59
N GLY A 413 20.04 -19.97 8.93
CA GLY A 413 20.98 -19.64 7.87
C GLY A 413 20.84 -20.65 6.72
N ILE A 414 21.91 -21.41 6.47
CA ILE A 414 21.96 -22.47 5.46
C ILE A 414 21.81 -23.87 6.04
N ASN A 415 21.74 -24.01 7.37
CA ASN A 415 21.75 -25.30 8.03
C ASN A 415 20.30 -25.77 8.26
N PRO A 416 19.93 -26.97 7.80
CA PRO A 416 18.60 -27.51 8.05
C PRO A 416 18.39 -27.75 9.55
N VAL A 417 17.18 -27.45 10.02
CA VAL A 417 16.76 -27.64 11.42
C VAL A 417 15.73 -28.76 11.48
N GLY A 418 16.07 -29.85 12.16
CA GLY A 418 15.20 -31.01 12.27
C GLY A 418 15.02 -31.79 10.96
N PRO A 419 14.16 -32.82 10.95
CA PRO A 419 13.80 -33.55 9.73
C PRO A 419 12.94 -32.71 8.78
N VAL A 420 12.64 -33.26 7.60
CA VAL A 420 11.58 -32.74 6.71
C VAL A 420 10.28 -32.68 7.51
N LEU A 421 9.59 -31.55 7.43
CA LEU A 421 8.38 -31.30 8.19
C LEU A 421 7.21 -32.05 7.55
N GLU A 422 6.49 -32.81 8.37
CA GLU A 422 5.30 -33.53 7.94
C GLU A 422 4.12 -32.57 7.78
N VAL A 423 3.42 -32.67 6.65
CA VAL A 423 2.15 -31.96 6.43
C VAL A 423 1.11 -32.53 7.38
N PRO A 424 0.45 -31.73 8.24
CA PRO A 424 -0.47 -32.21 9.27
C PRO A 424 -1.85 -32.59 8.70
N CYS A 425 -1.88 -33.15 7.50
CA CYS A 425 -3.06 -33.60 6.78
C CYS A 425 -3.09 -35.14 6.74
N THR A 426 -4.29 -35.72 6.61
CA THR A 426 -4.43 -37.19 6.47
C THR A 426 -3.84 -37.72 5.16
N ASP A 427 -3.78 -36.87 4.14
CA ASP A 427 -3.17 -37.12 2.83
C ASP A 427 -2.20 -35.97 2.52
N ASN A 428 -1.03 -36.31 1.97
CA ASN A 428 -0.03 -35.34 1.51
C ASN A 428 0.08 -35.29 -0.03
N THR A 429 -0.87 -35.94 -0.70
CA THR A 429 -1.05 -35.92 -2.15
C THR A 429 -2.32 -35.16 -2.50
N PHE A 430 -2.24 -34.35 -3.55
CA PHE A 430 -3.31 -33.46 -4.00
C PHE A 430 -3.52 -33.66 -5.50
N ASP A 431 -4.76 -33.94 -5.91
CA ASP A 431 -5.10 -34.24 -7.31
C ASP A 431 -5.48 -32.96 -8.07
N PHE A 432 -4.66 -32.57 -9.04
CA PHE A 432 -4.92 -31.43 -9.92
C PHE A 432 -5.48 -31.94 -11.24
N ARG A 433 -6.68 -31.49 -11.61
CA ARG A 433 -7.35 -31.97 -12.84
C ARG A 433 -7.43 -30.90 -13.90
N GLU A 434 -7.38 -31.36 -15.14
CA GLU A 434 -7.63 -30.51 -16.29
C GLU A 434 -9.11 -30.13 -16.36
N THR A 435 -9.35 -28.84 -16.62
CA THR A 435 -10.68 -28.29 -16.87
C THR A 435 -10.76 -27.76 -18.29
N LYS A 436 -11.92 -27.87 -18.91
CA LYS A 436 -12.23 -27.25 -20.20
C LYS A 436 -11.98 -25.74 -20.12
N THR A 437 -11.56 -25.16 -21.24
CA THR A 437 -11.51 -23.71 -21.39
C THR A 437 -12.93 -23.13 -21.34
N VAL A 438 -13.06 -22.00 -20.65
CA VAL A 438 -14.24 -21.15 -20.71
C VAL A 438 -13.98 -20.12 -21.79
N SER A 439 -14.70 -20.27 -22.90
CA SER A 439 -14.68 -19.29 -23.97
C SER A 439 -15.82 -18.32 -23.80
N MET A 440 -15.48 -17.03 -23.73
CA MET A 440 -16.41 -15.93 -23.51
C MET A 440 -16.36 -14.97 -24.70
N LEU A 441 -17.53 -14.71 -25.27
CA LEU A 441 -17.72 -13.61 -26.22
C LEU A 441 -18.05 -12.34 -25.45
N ILE A 442 -17.21 -11.31 -25.57
CA ILE A 442 -17.51 -9.95 -25.13
C ILE A 442 -18.07 -9.20 -26.34
N VAL A 443 -19.37 -8.91 -26.28
CA VAL A 443 -20.01 -8.01 -27.24
C VAL A 443 -20.14 -6.65 -26.57
N SER A 444 -19.42 -5.64 -27.07
CA SER A 444 -19.63 -4.27 -26.63
C SER A 444 -20.83 -3.65 -27.36
N THR A 445 -21.61 -2.83 -26.69
CA THR A 445 -22.72 -2.08 -27.32
C THR A 445 -22.29 -0.68 -27.78
N GLU A 446 -21.10 -0.22 -27.38
CA GLU A 446 -20.52 1.05 -27.80
C GLU A 446 -19.03 0.89 -28.10
N SER A 447 -18.52 1.61 -29.10
CA SER A 447 -17.08 1.67 -29.37
C SER A 447 -16.47 2.78 -28.51
N GLN A 448 -15.75 2.42 -27.43
CA GLN A 448 -14.68 3.23 -26.79
C GLN A 448 -13.80 2.45 -25.78
N LEU A 449 -13.70 1.11 -25.82
CA LEU A 449 -12.70 0.38 -24.99
C LEU A 449 -11.26 0.91 -25.17
N PHE A 450 -11.01 1.60 -26.29
CA PHE A 450 -9.72 2.19 -26.67
C PHE A 450 -9.75 3.72 -26.86
N ASP A 451 -10.77 4.44 -26.38
CA ASP A 451 -10.69 5.89 -26.27
C ASP A 451 -9.61 6.27 -25.24
N ASN A 452 -8.71 7.20 -25.56
CA ASN A 452 -7.57 7.49 -24.68
C ASN A 452 -7.97 8.11 -23.33
N ALA A 453 -9.15 8.70 -23.21
CA ALA A 453 -9.62 9.33 -21.98
C ALA A 453 -10.60 8.44 -21.20
N TRP A 454 -11.51 7.74 -21.90
CA TRP A 454 -12.54 6.90 -21.26
C TRP A 454 -12.22 5.39 -21.32
N GLY A 455 -11.49 4.97 -22.35
CA GLY A 455 -11.12 3.58 -22.59
C GLY A 455 -10.06 3.05 -21.64
N ALA A 456 -9.09 3.86 -21.19
CA ALA A 456 -8.06 3.39 -20.25
C ALA A 456 -8.65 2.98 -18.89
N GLU A 457 -9.57 3.78 -18.35
CA GLU A 457 -10.28 3.47 -17.11
C GLU A 457 -11.23 2.28 -17.28
N HIS A 458 -12.01 2.27 -18.36
CA HIS A 458 -12.92 1.16 -18.67
C HIS A 458 -12.17 -0.16 -18.91
N LEU A 459 -11.04 -0.12 -19.60
CA LEU A 459 -10.15 -1.27 -19.80
C LEU A 459 -9.57 -1.74 -18.47
N ALA A 460 -9.09 -0.83 -17.62
CA ALA A 460 -8.58 -1.19 -16.30
C ALA A 460 -9.66 -1.90 -15.45
N LYS A 461 -10.90 -1.37 -15.46
CA LYS A 461 -12.07 -1.96 -14.80
C LYS A 461 -12.43 -3.32 -15.39
N THR A 462 -12.46 -3.43 -16.72
CA THR A 462 -12.71 -4.68 -17.44
C THR A 462 -11.67 -5.75 -17.10
N MET A 463 -10.40 -5.38 -17.10
CA MET A 463 -9.33 -6.30 -16.71
C MET A 463 -9.43 -6.70 -15.24
N LYS A 464 -9.93 -5.83 -14.36
CA LYS A 464 -10.20 -6.16 -12.96
C LYS A 464 -11.30 -7.21 -12.84
N VAL A 465 -12.42 -7.03 -13.54
CA VAL A 465 -13.54 -7.98 -13.63
C VAL A 465 -13.07 -9.35 -14.16
N LEU A 466 -12.30 -9.37 -15.25
CA LEU A 466 -11.79 -10.60 -15.86
C LEU A 466 -10.75 -11.32 -14.97
N ARG A 467 -9.86 -10.57 -14.31
CA ARG A 467 -8.92 -11.13 -13.32
C ARG A 467 -9.66 -11.77 -12.15
N PHE A 468 -10.72 -11.13 -11.67
CA PHE A 468 -11.56 -11.69 -10.63
C PHE A 468 -12.24 -12.98 -11.09
N PHE A 469 -12.87 -12.97 -12.26
CA PHE A 469 -13.51 -14.15 -12.84
C PHE A 469 -12.54 -15.34 -12.89
N LYS A 470 -11.34 -15.10 -13.43
CA LYS A 470 -10.27 -16.10 -13.52
C LYS A 470 -9.83 -16.66 -12.16
N ARG A 471 -9.76 -15.82 -11.13
CA ARG A 471 -9.44 -16.24 -9.76
C ARG A 471 -10.58 -17.06 -9.14
N ALA A 472 -11.82 -16.59 -9.29
CA ALA A 472 -12.99 -17.19 -8.64
C ALA A 472 -13.37 -18.54 -9.27
N TYR A 473 -13.29 -18.69 -10.60
CA TYR A 473 -13.75 -19.89 -11.30
C TYR A 473 -12.70 -21.01 -11.30
N PRO A 474 -13.14 -22.29 -11.31
CA PRO A 474 -12.24 -23.43 -11.46
C PRO A 474 -11.77 -23.56 -12.92
N ILE A 475 -10.93 -22.62 -13.37
CA ILE A 475 -10.28 -22.63 -14.69
C ILE A 475 -8.78 -22.38 -14.56
N ALA A 476 -8.01 -22.94 -15.49
CA ALA A 476 -6.57 -22.70 -15.57
C ALA A 476 -6.23 -21.22 -15.84
N GLU A 477 -4.97 -20.83 -15.65
CA GLU A 477 -4.49 -19.47 -15.90
C GLU A 477 -4.69 -19.04 -17.38
N ASN A 478 -4.58 -19.98 -18.31
CA ASN A 478 -4.91 -19.81 -19.73
C ASN A 478 -6.29 -20.38 -20.09
N GLY A 479 -7.10 -20.73 -19.09
CA GLY A 479 -8.40 -21.38 -19.26
C GLY A 479 -9.52 -20.44 -19.69
N LEU A 480 -9.26 -19.14 -19.80
CA LEU A 480 -10.22 -18.14 -20.26
C LEU A 480 -9.85 -17.69 -21.69
N HIS A 481 -10.69 -18.03 -22.66
CA HIS A 481 -10.56 -17.54 -24.03
C HIS A 481 -11.54 -16.39 -24.25
N LEU A 482 -11.01 -15.20 -24.54
CA LEU A 482 -11.82 -14.00 -24.75
C LEU A 482 -11.83 -13.64 -26.22
N VAL A 483 -13.03 -13.53 -26.78
CA VAL A 483 -13.24 -12.93 -28.09
C VAL A 483 -13.93 -11.61 -27.86
N HIS A 484 -13.29 -10.51 -28.27
CA HIS A 484 -13.91 -9.20 -28.28
C HIS A 484 -14.44 -8.93 -29.69
N ASN A 485 -15.73 -8.67 -29.81
CA ASN A 485 -16.31 -8.32 -31.10
C ASN A 485 -16.25 -6.81 -31.36
N SER A 486 -16.39 -6.43 -32.64
CA SER A 486 -16.85 -5.09 -32.99
C SER A 486 -18.15 -4.78 -32.24
N PRO A 487 -18.34 -3.53 -31.79
CA PRO A 487 -19.58 -3.17 -31.12
C PRO A 487 -20.79 -3.44 -32.00
N LEU A 488 -21.90 -3.83 -31.39
CA LEU A 488 -23.17 -3.88 -32.12
C LEU A 488 -23.48 -2.48 -32.66
N PRO A 489 -23.79 -2.33 -33.96
CA PRO A 489 -24.23 -1.05 -34.51
C PRO A 489 -25.46 -0.58 -33.73
N VAL A 490 -25.33 0.54 -33.02
CA VAL A 490 -26.49 1.20 -32.41
C VAL A 490 -27.23 1.93 -33.51
N PRO A 491 -28.54 1.68 -33.74
CA PRO A 491 -29.33 2.34 -34.76
C PRO A 491 -29.19 3.87 -34.71
N ASP A 492 -28.92 4.47 -35.87
CA ASP A 492 -28.81 5.90 -36.11
C ASP A 492 -30.11 6.44 -36.72
N GLY A 493 -31.17 5.64 -36.75
CA GLY A 493 -32.45 5.99 -37.35
C GLY A 493 -32.52 5.94 -38.87
N SER A 494 -31.38 5.81 -39.55
CA SER A 494 -31.38 5.82 -41.00
C SER A 494 -32.17 4.63 -41.52
N GLN A 495 -32.97 4.87 -42.56
CA GLN A 495 -33.73 3.81 -43.20
C GLN A 495 -32.79 2.69 -43.71
N GLN A 496 -31.56 3.03 -44.07
CA GLN A 496 -30.51 2.11 -44.45
C GLN A 496 -30.09 1.21 -43.29
N MET A 497 -29.77 1.75 -42.10
CA MET A 497 -29.39 0.92 -40.97
C MET A 497 -30.56 0.08 -40.43
N MET A 498 -31.77 0.63 -40.46
CA MET A 498 -33.01 -0.13 -40.20
C MET A 498 -33.24 -1.25 -41.23
N MET A 499 -32.74 -1.14 -42.47
CA MET A 499 -32.84 -2.17 -43.51
C MET A 499 -31.74 -3.24 -43.39
N ASP A 500 -30.51 -2.81 -43.10
CA ASP A 500 -29.29 -3.64 -43.08
C ASP A 500 -29.22 -4.56 -41.87
N TRP A 501 -29.90 -4.22 -40.78
CA TRP A 501 -29.85 -4.97 -39.54
C TRP A 501 -31.24 -5.32 -39.04
N ASP A 502 -31.67 -6.57 -39.28
CA ASP A 502 -33.02 -7.05 -38.95
C ASP A 502 -33.38 -6.92 -37.47
N TYR A 503 -32.37 -6.95 -36.59
CA TYR A 503 -32.60 -6.77 -35.15
C TYR A 503 -33.03 -5.37 -34.74
N ILE A 504 -32.80 -4.39 -35.62
CA ILE A 504 -33.23 -3.01 -35.41
C ILE A 504 -34.73 -2.88 -35.75
N LYS A 505 -35.24 -3.72 -36.66
CA LYS A 505 -36.65 -3.73 -37.08
C LYS A 505 -37.55 -4.18 -35.93
N GLY A 506 -38.58 -3.39 -35.62
CA GLY A 506 -39.60 -3.76 -34.62
C GLY A 506 -39.24 -3.45 -33.17
N THR A 507 -38.06 -2.88 -32.91
CA THR A 507 -37.66 -2.35 -31.59
C THR A 507 -38.52 -1.17 -31.10
N GLY A 508 -39.41 -0.64 -31.96
CA GLY A 508 -40.18 0.58 -31.67
C GLY A 508 -39.36 1.87 -31.73
N PHE A 509 -38.08 1.80 -32.05
CA PHE A 509 -37.24 2.96 -32.29
C PHE A 509 -37.51 3.52 -33.68
N THR A 510 -38.24 4.63 -33.77
CA THR A 510 -38.00 5.62 -34.81
C THR A 510 -37.07 6.66 -34.20
N TRP A 511 -35.77 6.55 -34.44
CA TRP A 511 -34.89 7.69 -34.21
C TRP A 511 -35.21 8.71 -35.29
N ASN A 512 -36.10 9.65 -34.97
CA ASN A 512 -36.23 10.86 -35.78
C ASN A 512 -35.09 11.84 -35.48
N PHE A 513 -34.28 11.54 -34.46
CA PHE A 513 -33.15 12.33 -34.03
C PHE A 513 -31.84 11.69 -34.48
N ILE A 514 -31.15 12.38 -35.39
CA ILE A 514 -29.77 12.13 -35.78
C ILE A 514 -29.03 13.40 -35.37
N ASP A 515 -28.14 13.34 -34.37
CA ASP A 515 -27.24 14.47 -34.12
C ASP A 515 -26.16 14.47 -35.22
N ASP A 516 -26.46 15.10 -36.34
CA ASP A 516 -25.49 15.45 -37.37
C ASP A 516 -24.93 16.86 -37.17
N HIS A 517 -25.33 17.54 -36.09
CA HIS A 517 -25.00 18.93 -35.86
C HIS A 517 -23.51 19.06 -35.47
N PRO A 518 -22.72 19.87 -36.19
CA PRO A 518 -21.28 19.98 -35.96
C PRO A 518 -20.91 20.52 -34.57
N ASP A 519 -21.85 21.18 -33.90
CA ASP A 519 -21.64 21.78 -32.58
C ASP A 519 -21.90 20.82 -31.42
N GLY A 520 -22.52 19.66 -31.62
CA GLY A 520 -22.81 18.66 -30.57
C GLY A 520 -24.22 18.73 -29.97
N LEU A 521 -24.43 17.96 -28.89
CA LEU A 521 -25.72 17.80 -28.21
C LEU A 521 -26.02 18.96 -27.26
N PHE A 522 -27.22 19.54 -27.35
CA PHE A 522 -27.66 20.62 -26.50
C PHE A 522 -28.70 20.14 -25.47
N ARG A 523 -28.55 20.52 -24.20
CA ARG A 523 -29.52 20.16 -23.15
C ARG A 523 -29.91 21.35 -22.27
N SER A 524 -31.13 21.35 -21.75
CA SER A 524 -31.55 22.38 -20.82
C SER A 524 -30.91 22.23 -19.42
N LYS A 525 -30.68 23.35 -18.72
CA LYS A 525 -30.35 23.30 -17.28
C LYS A 525 -31.58 22.87 -16.50
N TYR A 526 -31.38 22.13 -15.41
CA TYR A 526 -32.47 21.60 -14.61
C TYR A 526 -32.15 21.65 -13.11
N ALA A 527 -33.15 21.42 -12.27
CA ALA A 527 -33.06 21.20 -10.84
C ALA A 527 -33.87 19.97 -10.43
N ASN A 528 -33.44 19.29 -9.38
CA ASN A 528 -34.26 18.27 -8.73
C ASN A 528 -35.35 18.97 -7.91
N VAL A 529 -36.56 18.44 -7.98
CA VAL A 529 -37.67 18.87 -7.13
C VAL A 529 -37.88 17.83 -6.07
N LYS A 530 -37.89 18.28 -4.80
CA LYS A 530 -38.13 17.45 -3.64
C LYS A 530 -39.43 17.84 -2.96
N ASP A 531 -40.12 16.88 -2.36
CA ASP A 531 -41.27 17.14 -1.51
C ASP A 531 -40.85 17.60 -0.10
N ALA A 532 -41.84 17.75 0.79
CA ALA A 532 -41.62 18.12 2.19
C ALA A 532 -40.88 17.03 3.00
N SER A 533 -40.86 15.79 2.53
CA SER A 533 -40.13 14.68 3.16
C SER A 533 -38.67 14.58 2.68
N ASN A 534 -38.23 15.51 1.81
CA ASN A 534 -36.92 15.51 1.16
C ASN A 534 -36.73 14.36 0.15
N THR A 535 -37.84 13.76 -0.30
CA THR A 535 -37.88 12.74 -1.35
C THR A 535 -37.90 13.43 -2.71
N ASN A 536 -37.10 12.96 -3.67
CA ASN A 536 -37.13 13.48 -5.04
C ASN A 536 -38.46 13.08 -5.70
N ILE A 537 -39.23 14.06 -6.16
CA ILE A 537 -40.55 13.84 -6.79
C ILE A 537 -40.55 14.10 -8.30
N GLY A 538 -39.48 14.70 -8.82
CA GLY A 538 -39.38 15.03 -10.23
C GLY A 538 -38.27 16.03 -10.52
N GLY A 539 -38.26 16.51 -11.75
CA GLY A 539 -37.30 17.48 -12.26
C GLY A 539 -37.97 18.77 -12.67
N ARG A 540 -37.17 19.83 -12.77
CA ARG A 540 -37.64 21.13 -13.24
C ARG A 540 -36.61 21.72 -14.18
N VAL A 541 -37.00 22.09 -15.38
CA VAL A 541 -36.13 22.86 -16.27
C VAL A 541 -35.94 24.26 -15.69
N THR A 542 -34.70 24.66 -15.41
CA THR A 542 -34.39 25.93 -14.72
C THR A 542 -33.95 27.04 -15.67
N SER A 543 -33.67 26.70 -16.93
CA SER A 543 -33.29 27.67 -17.94
C SER A 543 -33.64 27.17 -19.33
N ALA A 544 -34.12 28.08 -20.18
CA ALA A 544 -34.22 27.87 -21.62
C ALA A 544 -32.84 27.91 -22.31
N SER A 545 -31.78 28.36 -21.62
CA SER A 545 -30.43 28.31 -22.17
C SER A 545 -29.91 26.88 -22.19
N LEU A 546 -29.59 26.41 -23.38
CA LEU A 546 -29.02 25.09 -23.56
C LEU A 546 -27.53 25.07 -23.22
N VAL A 547 -27.08 23.95 -22.65
CA VAL A 547 -25.68 23.63 -22.39
C VAL A 547 -25.24 22.66 -23.47
N ASN A 548 -24.24 23.06 -24.24
CA ASN A 548 -23.62 22.22 -25.24
C ASN A 548 -22.73 21.15 -24.59
N LEU A 549 -22.93 19.90 -24.95
CA LEU A 549 -22.07 18.77 -24.59
C LEU A 549 -21.03 18.57 -25.70
N ALA A 550 -19.82 18.14 -25.33
CA ALA A 550 -18.72 18.01 -26.29
C ALA A 550 -19.10 17.20 -27.56
N PRO A 551 -18.68 17.63 -28.76
CA PRO A 551 -19.11 17.01 -30.02
C PRO A 551 -18.56 15.59 -30.23
N LYS A 552 -19.41 14.80 -30.90
CA LYS A 552 -19.27 13.50 -31.60
C LYS A 552 -18.09 12.56 -31.29
N SER A 553 -18.44 11.36 -30.82
CA SER A 553 -17.72 10.11 -31.13
C SER A 553 -18.05 9.69 -32.58
N PRO A 554 -17.07 9.31 -33.42
CA PRO A 554 -17.27 9.03 -34.85
C PRO A 554 -18.09 7.77 -35.19
N TYR A 555 -18.64 7.04 -34.21
CA TYR A 555 -19.24 5.71 -34.42
C TYR A 555 -20.74 5.60 -34.06
N GLY A 556 -21.47 6.73 -33.97
CA GLY A 556 -22.94 6.73 -33.76
C GLY A 556 -23.36 6.86 -32.28
N TYR A 557 -24.60 7.29 -32.05
CA TYR A 557 -25.08 7.87 -30.79
C TYR A 557 -25.86 6.89 -29.89
N PHE A 558 -25.64 7.00 -28.57
CA PHE A 558 -26.70 7.01 -27.55
C PHE A 558 -26.31 7.97 -26.42
N ARG A 559 -27.13 8.99 -26.13
CA ARG A 559 -27.18 9.68 -24.81
C ARG A 559 -28.59 10.23 -24.57
N PRO A 560 -29.39 9.55 -23.73
CA PRO A 560 -29.88 10.23 -22.54
C PRO A 560 -29.55 9.36 -21.34
N GLY A 561 -28.26 9.32 -21.04
CA GLY A 561 -27.73 8.84 -19.78
C GLY A 561 -27.55 9.98 -18.81
N ALA A 562 -27.82 9.64 -17.56
CA ALA A 562 -27.65 10.50 -16.42
C ALA A 562 -26.20 10.55 -15.96
N PRO A 563 -25.51 11.72 -15.84
CA PRO A 563 -24.27 11.79 -15.10
C PRO A 563 -24.38 11.08 -13.75
N TRP A 564 -23.39 10.26 -13.42
CA TRP A 564 -23.19 9.52 -12.16
C TRP A 564 -23.76 10.11 -10.85
N VAL A 565 -23.92 11.43 -10.70
CA VAL A 565 -24.58 12.10 -9.56
C VAL A 565 -26.13 12.04 -9.56
N TRP A 566 -26.75 11.05 -10.20
CA TRP A 566 -28.19 11.05 -10.56
C TRP A 566 -29.03 9.92 -9.95
N GLU A 567 -28.52 9.19 -8.96
CA GLU A 567 -29.30 8.22 -8.20
C GLU A 567 -30.50 8.88 -7.48
N GLY A 568 -31.63 8.18 -7.48
CA GLY A 568 -32.90 8.65 -6.90
C GLY A 568 -33.65 9.71 -7.72
N LYS A 569 -33.35 9.89 -9.01
CA LYS A 569 -34.08 10.84 -9.87
C LYS A 569 -35.24 10.17 -10.59
N LYS A 570 -36.45 10.67 -10.31
CA LYS A 570 -37.71 10.25 -10.95
C LYS A 570 -37.97 10.90 -12.33
N PHE A 571 -36.93 11.42 -13.00
CA PHE A 571 -37.06 12.14 -14.28
C PHE A 571 -35.78 12.09 -15.15
N PRO A 572 -35.92 12.03 -16.48
CA PRO A 572 -34.82 12.21 -17.44
C PRO A 572 -34.57 13.71 -17.72
N VAL A 573 -33.35 14.08 -18.16
CA VAL A 573 -33.06 15.48 -18.54
C VAL A 573 -33.39 15.69 -20.02
N PRO A 574 -34.27 16.65 -20.35
CA PRO A 574 -34.63 16.95 -21.73
C PRO A 574 -33.43 17.44 -22.54
N ILE A 575 -33.32 16.91 -23.76
CA ILE A 575 -32.35 17.30 -24.79
C ILE A 575 -33.14 18.01 -25.89
N ASP A 576 -32.46 18.91 -26.61
CA ASP A 576 -32.99 19.56 -27.81
C ASP A 576 -32.91 18.55 -28.97
N ASP A 577 -33.98 17.76 -29.14
CA ASP A 577 -34.03 16.62 -30.06
C ASP A 577 -34.20 17.06 -31.52
N ASN A 578 -34.33 18.36 -31.81
CA ASN A 578 -34.51 18.85 -33.18
C ASN A 578 -33.55 20.00 -33.55
N HIS A 579 -32.67 20.38 -32.61
CA HIS A 579 -31.68 21.46 -32.73
C HIS A 579 -32.28 22.84 -33.03
N ASP A 580 -33.51 23.10 -32.60
CA ASP A 580 -34.16 24.40 -32.81
C ASP A 580 -33.76 25.45 -31.75
N GLY A 581 -32.96 25.06 -30.76
CA GLY A 581 -32.48 25.91 -29.69
C GLY A 581 -33.38 25.93 -28.45
N THR A 582 -34.38 25.06 -28.36
CA THR A 582 -35.24 24.85 -27.19
C THR A 582 -35.42 23.36 -26.89
N THR A 583 -35.96 23.02 -25.71
CA THR A 583 -36.36 21.63 -25.37
C THR A 583 -37.85 21.51 -25.07
N ILE A 584 -38.61 22.59 -25.28
CA ILE A 584 -40.00 22.71 -24.83
C ILE A 584 -40.93 21.79 -25.63
N ASP A 585 -40.76 21.78 -26.95
CA ASP A 585 -41.48 20.92 -27.89
C ASP A 585 -40.96 19.47 -27.88
N ASP A 586 -39.78 19.23 -27.31
CA ASP A 586 -39.24 17.88 -27.07
C ASP A 586 -39.72 17.25 -25.77
N MET A 587 -40.25 18.04 -24.82
CA MET A 587 -40.78 17.52 -23.54
C MET A 587 -41.75 16.34 -23.64
N PRO A 588 -42.65 16.23 -24.64
CA PRO A 588 -43.50 15.05 -24.81
C PRO A 588 -42.74 13.72 -24.91
N ASN A 589 -41.45 13.74 -25.30
CA ASN A 589 -40.60 12.56 -25.38
C ASN A 589 -40.08 12.10 -24.00
N TYR A 590 -40.10 13.00 -23.01
CA TYR A 590 -39.38 12.85 -21.74
C TYR A 590 -40.29 12.77 -20.52
N LEU A 591 -41.47 13.39 -20.55
CA LEU A 591 -42.39 13.41 -19.40
C LEU A 591 -43.56 12.46 -19.56
N ALA A 592 -43.94 11.83 -18.45
CA ALA A 592 -45.20 11.10 -18.34
C ALA A 592 -46.31 12.01 -17.82
N GLU A 593 -45.98 12.83 -16.83
CA GLU A 593 -46.83 13.88 -16.28
C GLU A 593 -46.00 15.00 -15.65
N PHE A 594 -46.65 16.13 -15.43
CA PHE A 594 -46.08 17.30 -14.79
C PHE A 594 -47.06 17.92 -13.80
N PHE A 595 -46.53 18.65 -12.82
CA PHE A 595 -47.30 19.36 -11.82
C PHE A 595 -47.73 20.70 -12.39
N ASP A 596 -48.97 20.75 -12.88
CA ASP A 596 -49.62 21.94 -13.41
C ASP A 596 -49.87 22.92 -12.26
N GLN A 597 -49.21 24.07 -12.31
CA GLN A 597 -49.30 25.08 -11.26
C GLN A 597 -50.62 25.85 -11.28
N GLU A 598 -51.31 25.90 -12.42
CA GLU A 598 -52.61 26.58 -12.56
C GLU A 598 -53.72 25.78 -11.89
N THR A 599 -53.70 24.45 -12.06
CA THR A 599 -54.70 23.55 -11.46
C THR A 599 -54.26 22.98 -10.11
N ASN A 600 -52.96 23.08 -9.77
CA ASN A 600 -52.35 22.50 -8.58
C ASN A 600 -52.57 20.97 -8.52
N GLN A 601 -52.45 20.30 -9.67
CA GLN A 601 -52.61 18.86 -9.85
C GLN A 601 -51.54 18.32 -10.81
N TRP A 602 -51.27 17.02 -10.73
CA TRP A 602 -50.50 16.34 -11.77
C TRP A 602 -51.34 16.19 -13.04
N SER A 603 -50.76 16.52 -14.19
CA SER A 603 -51.42 16.50 -15.50
C SER A 603 -50.60 15.71 -16.51
N THR A 604 -51.30 14.93 -17.33
CA THR A 604 -50.74 14.26 -18.50
C THR A 604 -51.03 15.02 -19.81
N ASN A 605 -51.77 16.13 -19.74
CA ASN A 605 -52.04 16.95 -20.93
C ASN A 605 -50.85 17.87 -21.18
N ILE A 606 -49.89 17.40 -21.98
CA ILE A 606 -48.66 18.12 -22.28
C ILE A 606 -48.88 19.52 -22.88
N ASN A 607 -50.05 19.79 -23.48
CA ASN A 607 -50.37 21.11 -23.99
C ASN A 607 -50.47 22.18 -22.89
N ASP A 608 -50.68 21.75 -21.64
CA ASP A 608 -50.77 22.64 -20.48
C ASP A 608 -49.40 22.79 -19.78
N TYR A 609 -48.36 22.09 -20.27
CA TYR A 609 -47.02 22.18 -19.68
C TYR A 609 -46.38 23.54 -19.93
N SER A 610 -45.93 24.17 -18.86
CA SER A 610 -45.17 25.41 -18.87
C SER A 610 -43.70 25.16 -18.48
N HIS A 611 -42.78 25.87 -19.14
CA HIS A 611 -41.36 25.82 -18.79
C HIS A 611 -41.13 26.16 -17.32
N GLY A 612 -40.44 25.28 -16.60
CA GLY A 612 -40.20 25.45 -15.16
C GLY A 612 -41.21 24.75 -14.25
N GLU A 613 -42.16 24.00 -14.80
CA GLU A 613 -42.97 23.08 -14.02
C GLU A 613 -42.19 21.82 -13.63
N THR A 614 -42.65 21.19 -12.55
CA THR A 614 -42.07 19.94 -12.08
C THR A 614 -42.59 18.81 -12.95
N PHE A 615 -41.74 17.98 -13.54
CA PHE A 615 -42.15 16.83 -14.35
C PHE A 615 -41.53 15.53 -13.83
N ARG A 616 -42.17 14.40 -14.13
CA ARG A 616 -41.66 13.05 -13.81
C ARG A 616 -41.80 12.10 -15.00
N GLY A 617 -40.98 11.06 -14.99
CA GLY A 617 -40.83 10.08 -16.08
C GLY A 617 -41.75 8.86 -15.99
N PHE A 618 -42.72 8.82 -15.07
CA PHE A 618 -43.77 7.81 -14.96
C PHE A 618 -45.06 8.45 -14.49
N ARG A 619 -46.17 7.75 -14.70
CA ARG A 619 -47.48 8.18 -14.24
C ARG A 619 -47.86 7.40 -13.00
N ASP A 620 -47.86 8.07 -11.84
CA ASP A 620 -48.34 7.47 -10.59
C ASP A 620 -49.86 7.70 -10.46
N MET A 621 -50.59 6.59 -10.39
CA MET A 621 -52.04 6.54 -10.46
C MET A 621 -52.71 6.50 -9.09
N ASP A 622 -51.99 6.15 -8.03
CA ASP A 622 -52.55 5.93 -6.68
C ASP A 622 -52.11 6.98 -5.65
N GLY A 623 -51.16 7.84 -6.02
CA GLY A 623 -50.65 8.98 -5.29
C GLY A 623 -49.51 8.67 -4.32
N ASP A 624 -48.95 7.46 -4.33
CA ASP A 624 -47.85 7.07 -3.46
C ASP A 624 -46.46 7.55 -3.96
N GLN A 625 -46.43 8.11 -5.16
CA GLN A 625 -45.23 8.59 -5.85
C GLN A 625 -44.24 7.49 -6.22
N GLU A 626 -44.65 6.23 -6.27
CA GLU A 626 -43.89 5.07 -6.73
C GLU A 626 -44.49 4.57 -8.06
N TYR A 627 -43.69 3.88 -8.87
CA TYR A 627 -44.24 3.26 -10.08
C TYR A 627 -44.80 1.89 -9.71
N ASP A 628 -46.08 1.71 -10.01
CA ASP A 628 -46.78 0.46 -9.77
C ASP A 628 -46.82 -0.41 -11.03
N LYS A 629 -46.64 -1.72 -10.84
CA LYS A 629 -46.76 -2.69 -11.93
C LYS A 629 -48.18 -2.67 -12.52
N GLY A 630 -48.29 -2.16 -13.76
CA GLY A 630 -49.55 -2.01 -14.48
C GLY A 630 -49.90 -0.56 -14.81
N GLU A 631 -49.14 0.40 -14.27
CA GLU A 631 -49.18 1.79 -14.71
C GLU A 631 -48.65 1.96 -16.14
N PRO A 632 -49.17 2.92 -16.91
CA PRO A 632 -48.65 3.24 -18.23
C PRO A 632 -47.15 3.54 -18.15
N ILE A 633 -46.36 2.75 -18.86
CA ILE A 633 -44.91 2.97 -18.95
C ILE A 633 -44.70 4.19 -19.86
N ALA A 634 -43.93 5.17 -19.39
CA ALA A 634 -43.57 6.32 -20.20
C ALA A 634 -42.71 5.88 -21.41
N PRO A 635 -42.58 6.71 -22.45
CA PRO A 635 -41.79 6.36 -23.63
C PRO A 635 -40.37 5.88 -23.32
N ILE A 636 -39.72 6.40 -22.28
CA ILE A 636 -38.32 6.07 -21.95
C ILE A 636 -38.16 4.68 -21.32
N PRO A 637 -38.83 4.31 -20.23
CA PRO A 637 -38.73 2.94 -19.73
C PRO A 637 -39.28 1.91 -20.74
N GLN A 638 -40.28 2.28 -21.56
CA GLN A 638 -40.75 1.40 -22.65
C GLN A 638 -39.68 1.21 -23.75
N ARG A 639 -38.93 2.25 -24.11
CA ARG A 639 -37.77 2.15 -25.01
C ARG A 639 -36.71 1.22 -24.42
N TRP A 640 -36.48 1.28 -23.11
CA TRP A 640 -35.52 0.40 -22.44
C TRP A 640 -35.99 -1.06 -22.42
N ASP A 641 -37.27 -1.32 -22.11
CA ASP A 641 -37.86 -2.65 -22.21
C ASP A 641 -37.70 -3.26 -23.60
N ASN A 642 -37.88 -2.44 -24.63
CA ASN A 642 -37.65 -2.86 -26.01
C ASN A 642 -36.16 -3.12 -26.27
N MET A 643 -35.25 -2.29 -25.75
CA MET A 643 -33.80 -2.53 -25.85
C MET A 643 -33.38 -3.83 -25.14
N ARG A 644 -33.88 -4.10 -23.94
CA ARG A 644 -33.66 -5.37 -23.23
C ARG A 644 -34.15 -6.55 -24.06
N ASN A 645 -35.40 -6.51 -24.49
CA ASN A 645 -36.07 -7.64 -25.11
C ASN A 645 -35.62 -7.86 -26.56
N SER A 646 -35.18 -6.82 -27.27
CA SER A 646 -34.85 -6.89 -28.70
C SER A 646 -33.36 -6.74 -29.01
N ILE A 647 -32.55 -6.13 -28.14
CA ILE A 647 -31.11 -5.92 -28.35
C ILE A 647 -30.26 -6.82 -27.44
N LEU A 648 -30.55 -6.90 -26.14
CA LEU A 648 -29.67 -7.62 -25.20
C LEU A 648 -29.66 -9.15 -25.45
N PHE A 649 -30.83 -9.74 -25.70
CA PHE A 649 -30.99 -11.18 -25.89
C PHE A 649 -31.26 -11.61 -27.34
N GLY A 650 -31.27 -10.67 -28.29
CA GLY A 650 -31.50 -10.93 -29.72
C GLY A 650 -30.19 -10.90 -30.54
N PRO A 651 -29.73 -9.73 -31.00
CA PRO A 651 -28.50 -9.51 -31.74
C PRO A 651 -27.28 -10.20 -31.19
N ALA A 652 -27.03 -10.05 -29.89
CA ALA A 652 -25.83 -10.59 -29.26
C ALA A 652 -25.86 -12.12 -29.29
N LEU A 653 -27.04 -12.73 -29.12
CA LEU A 653 -27.24 -14.16 -29.20
C LEU A 653 -27.16 -14.68 -30.64
N SER A 654 -27.76 -13.96 -31.60
CA SER A 654 -27.63 -14.25 -33.03
C SER A 654 -26.15 -14.20 -33.43
N PHE A 655 -25.46 -13.13 -33.05
CA PHE A 655 -24.05 -12.96 -33.33
C PHE A 655 -23.19 -14.06 -32.69
N LEU A 656 -23.47 -14.47 -31.44
CA LEU A 656 -22.81 -15.63 -30.83
C LEU A 656 -23.07 -16.89 -31.67
N SER A 657 -24.31 -17.13 -32.09
CA SER A 657 -24.68 -18.28 -32.92
C SER A 657 -23.94 -18.24 -34.25
N ASP A 658 -23.95 -17.10 -34.95
CA ASP A 658 -23.30 -16.90 -36.24
C ASP A 658 -21.77 -17.07 -36.13
N TYR A 659 -21.16 -16.49 -35.09
CA TYR A 659 -19.74 -16.66 -34.82
C TYR A 659 -19.41 -18.13 -34.53
N ASN A 660 -20.21 -18.79 -33.70
CA ASN A 660 -20.05 -20.22 -33.44
C ASN A 660 -20.20 -21.05 -34.71
N ASP A 661 -21.19 -20.78 -35.55
CA ASP A 661 -21.41 -21.47 -36.81
C ASP A 661 -20.25 -21.23 -37.80
N SER A 662 -19.58 -20.07 -37.72
CA SER A 662 -18.39 -19.74 -38.52
C SER A 662 -17.13 -20.50 -38.09
N ILE A 663 -17.02 -20.94 -36.82
CA ILE A 663 -15.89 -21.74 -36.33
C ILE A 663 -16.00 -23.17 -36.88
N LEU A 664 -15.31 -23.47 -37.98
CA LEU A 664 -15.33 -24.80 -38.63
C LEU A 664 -14.73 -25.91 -37.76
N ALA A 665 -13.71 -25.59 -36.96
CA ALA A 665 -13.06 -26.49 -36.01
C ALA A 665 -12.61 -25.71 -34.76
N GLY A 666 -12.73 -26.32 -33.57
CA GLY A 666 -12.35 -25.70 -32.30
C GLY A 666 -13.51 -25.55 -31.30
N PRO A 667 -13.22 -25.08 -30.07
CA PRO A 667 -14.23 -24.90 -29.04
C PRO A 667 -15.17 -23.74 -29.42
N LYS A 668 -16.46 -24.04 -29.52
CA LYS A 668 -17.50 -23.02 -29.65
C LYS A 668 -17.49 -22.12 -28.40
N LEU A 669 -17.81 -20.84 -28.58
CA LEU A 669 -18.13 -19.90 -27.51
C LEU A 669 -19.44 -20.36 -26.84
N ASN A 670 -19.31 -21.12 -25.75
CA ASN A 670 -20.47 -21.68 -25.05
C ASN A 670 -21.14 -20.68 -24.09
N HIS A 671 -20.49 -19.52 -23.87
CA HIS A 671 -20.95 -18.46 -23.00
C HIS A 671 -20.78 -17.12 -23.70
N SER A 672 -21.88 -16.40 -23.95
CA SER A 672 -21.82 -14.98 -24.33
C SER A 672 -22.02 -14.11 -23.10
N VAL A 673 -21.22 -13.05 -23.05
CA VAL A 673 -21.43 -11.94 -22.12
C VAL A 673 -21.61 -10.69 -22.94
N LEU A 674 -22.83 -10.17 -22.95
CA LEU A 674 -23.06 -8.83 -23.44
C LEU A 674 -22.53 -7.83 -22.40
N TRP A 675 -21.55 -7.06 -22.82
CA TRP A 675 -20.79 -6.17 -21.96
C TRP A 675 -21.28 -4.76 -22.19
N PHE A 676 -22.05 -4.24 -21.25
CA PHE A 676 -22.71 -2.95 -21.39
C PHE A 676 -21.88 -1.86 -20.66
N PRO A 677 -21.09 -1.03 -21.36
CA PRO A 677 -20.33 0.06 -20.72
C PRO A 677 -21.28 1.12 -20.12
N GLU A 678 -21.03 1.55 -18.88
CA GLU A 678 -21.77 2.63 -18.20
C GLU A 678 -21.14 4.00 -18.52
N PRO A 679 -21.91 5.12 -18.60
CA PRO A 679 -22.71 5.71 -17.50
C PRO A 679 -24.17 6.05 -17.89
N PHE A 680 -24.84 5.23 -18.71
CA PHE A 680 -26.07 5.66 -19.40
C PHE A 680 -27.40 5.23 -18.78
N HIS A 681 -27.41 4.78 -17.51
CA HIS A 681 -28.59 4.17 -16.88
C HIS A 681 -28.97 4.86 -15.56
N PRO A 682 -30.23 5.33 -15.37
CA PRO A 682 -30.68 5.71 -14.04
C PRO A 682 -30.89 4.44 -13.22
N GLN A 683 -30.09 4.21 -12.16
CA GLN A 683 -30.38 3.15 -11.21
C GLN A 683 -31.65 3.51 -10.43
N ASN A 684 -32.80 2.98 -10.84
CA ASN A 684 -33.98 3.03 -10.00
C ASN A 684 -34.82 1.76 -10.15
N SER A 685 -34.86 0.96 -9.07
CA SER A 685 -35.70 -0.22 -8.91
C SER A 685 -37.18 0.07 -9.09
N ASP A 686 -37.62 1.31 -8.83
CA ASP A 686 -39.01 1.72 -8.93
C ASP A 686 -39.54 1.54 -10.36
N PHE A 687 -38.70 1.65 -11.40
CA PHE A 687 -39.12 1.60 -12.80
C PHE A 687 -38.97 0.23 -13.47
N ASP A 688 -38.83 -0.85 -12.69
CA ASP A 688 -38.53 -2.21 -13.18
C ASP A 688 -37.27 -2.26 -14.07
N MET A 689 -36.35 -1.30 -13.86
CA MET A 689 -35.10 -1.20 -14.59
C MET A 689 -34.08 -2.21 -14.03
N LEU A 690 -33.38 -2.89 -14.94
CA LEU A 690 -32.57 -4.07 -14.61
C LEU A 690 -31.38 -3.75 -13.67
N GLY A 691 -31.04 -4.74 -12.85
CA GLY A 691 -29.92 -4.69 -11.89
C GLY A 691 -28.53 -4.72 -12.54
N GLY A 692 -27.52 -5.11 -11.76
CA GLY A 692 -26.12 -5.18 -12.20
C GLY A 692 -25.86 -6.00 -13.47
N GLY A 693 -26.65 -7.05 -13.68
CA GLY A 693 -26.61 -7.96 -14.82
C GLY A 693 -27.81 -8.87 -14.77
N GLN A 694 -27.92 -9.76 -15.76
CA GLN A 694 -28.86 -10.86 -15.73
C GLN A 694 -28.36 -11.99 -16.63
N GLY A 695 -28.32 -13.20 -16.09
CA GLY A 695 -28.20 -14.44 -16.81
C GLY A 695 -29.57 -14.95 -17.23
N SER A 696 -29.64 -15.49 -18.44
CA SER A 696 -30.81 -16.28 -18.84
C SER A 696 -30.90 -17.54 -17.96
N PRO A 697 -32.05 -17.86 -17.35
CA PRO A 697 -32.20 -19.06 -16.52
C PRO A 697 -31.90 -20.33 -17.33
N ASN A 698 -30.86 -21.08 -16.96
CA ASN A 698 -30.32 -22.21 -17.74
C ASN A 698 -29.76 -21.84 -19.12
N GLY A 699 -29.45 -20.56 -19.32
CA GLY A 699 -29.05 -19.99 -20.61
C GLY A 699 -27.58 -20.15 -20.93
N LYS A 700 -27.21 -19.63 -22.10
CA LYS A 700 -25.81 -19.52 -22.57
C LYS A 700 -25.33 -18.06 -22.54
N ASP A 701 -26.18 -17.18 -22.04
CA ASP A 701 -26.19 -15.77 -22.32
C ASP A 701 -26.38 -15.01 -21.01
N VAL A 702 -25.48 -14.07 -20.82
CA VAL A 702 -25.38 -13.20 -19.67
C VAL A 702 -25.20 -11.80 -20.21
N TRP A 703 -25.74 -10.80 -19.52
CA TRP A 703 -25.26 -9.44 -19.68
C TRP A 703 -24.81 -8.91 -18.33
N ILE A 704 -23.79 -8.05 -18.36
CA ILE A 704 -23.24 -7.43 -17.15
C ILE A 704 -23.05 -5.94 -17.35
N ARG A 705 -23.06 -5.21 -16.22
CA ARG A 705 -22.52 -3.87 -16.07
C ARG A 705 -21.20 -3.97 -15.30
N PRO A 706 -20.07 -3.61 -15.91
CA PRO A 706 -18.76 -3.74 -15.26
C PRO A 706 -18.57 -2.83 -14.05
N ASP A 707 -19.38 -1.76 -13.93
CA ASP A 707 -19.10 -0.69 -12.97
C ASP A 707 -20.34 0.13 -12.58
N PRO A 708 -21.30 -0.40 -11.80
CA PRO A 708 -22.23 0.46 -11.08
C PRO A 708 -21.47 1.06 -9.89
N VAL A 709 -20.79 2.19 -10.07
CA VAL A 709 -20.17 2.90 -8.93
C VAL A 709 -21.10 4.01 -8.50
N ASP A 710 -21.74 3.82 -7.34
CA ASP A 710 -22.26 4.91 -6.54
C ASP A 710 -21.07 5.78 -6.09
N PRO A 711 -21.03 7.07 -6.48
CA PRO A 711 -19.94 7.96 -6.11
C PRO A 711 -19.95 8.43 -4.66
N ASP A 712 -21.04 8.19 -3.94
CA ASP A 712 -21.14 8.51 -2.53
C ASP A 712 -20.82 7.27 -1.67
N PRO A 713 -19.60 7.17 -1.08
CA PRO A 713 -19.27 6.05 -0.20
C PRO A 713 -20.19 5.95 1.03
N ALA A 714 -21.00 6.97 1.33
CA ALA A 714 -22.02 6.93 2.37
C ALA A 714 -23.38 6.36 1.91
N ASN A 715 -23.70 6.39 0.61
CA ASN A 715 -24.91 5.77 0.02
C ASN A 715 -24.67 4.34 -0.49
N ALA A 716 -23.48 3.78 -0.25
CA ALA A 716 -23.19 2.35 -0.26
C ALA A 716 -24.02 1.53 0.77
N PHE A 717 -25.19 2.05 1.16
CA PHE A 717 -26.21 1.52 2.04
C PHE A 717 -27.03 0.39 1.40
N MET A 718 -26.45 -0.37 0.47
CA MET A 718 -26.79 -1.75 0.12
C MET A 718 -25.68 -2.35 -0.77
N GLY A 719 -24.40 -2.05 -0.48
CA GLY A 719 -23.29 -2.87 -0.96
C GLY A 719 -22.95 -2.82 -2.46
N GLU A 720 -23.26 -1.73 -3.17
CA GLU A 720 -22.64 -1.47 -4.48
C GLU A 720 -21.18 -1.02 -4.27
N LEU A 721 -20.29 -2.02 -4.19
CA LEU A 721 -18.87 -1.89 -3.85
C LEU A 721 -18.02 -1.45 -5.07
N ARG A 722 -16.78 -1.00 -4.81
CA ARG A 722 -15.68 -0.68 -5.76
C ARG A 722 -15.27 -1.80 -6.76
N ASP A 723 -16.09 -2.84 -6.92
CA ASP A 723 -15.85 -4.06 -7.69
C ASP A 723 -17.14 -4.78 -8.15
N ALA A 724 -18.29 -4.12 -8.11
CA ALA A 724 -19.59 -4.75 -8.34
C ALA A 724 -19.66 -5.57 -9.65
N GLY A 725 -19.11 -5.06 -10.76
CA GLY A 725 -19.12 -5.79 -12.03
C GLY A 725 -18.37 -7.13 -12.02
N ALA A 726 -17.38 -7.27 -11.13
CA ALA A 726 -16.64 -8.51 -10.98
C ALA A 726 -17.53 -9.61 -10.40
N TYR A 727 -18.30 -9.27 -9.36
CA TYR A 727 -19.25 -10.17 -8.72
C TYR A 727 -20.43 -10.47 -9.61
N ILE A 728 -20.97 -9.45 -10.28
CA ILE A 728 -22.07 -9.60 -11.22
C ILE A 728 -21.66 -10.60 -12.31
N LEU A 729 -20.51 -10.42 -12.96
CA LEU A 729 -20.07 -11.38 -13.99
C LEU A 729 -19.97 -12.80 -13.45
N ALA A 730 -19.36 -12.98 -12.29
CA ALA A 730 -19.23 -14.30 -11.70
C ALA A 730 -20.56 -14.90 -11.23
N HIS A 731 -21.50 -14.07 -10.79
CA HIS A 731 -22.84 -14.48 -10.41
C HIS A 731 -23.62 -14.94 -11.65
N GLU A 732 -23.70 -14.07 -12.66
CA GLU A 732 -24.50 -14.34 -13.86
C GLU A 732 -23.93 -15.49 -14.69
N ILE A 733 -22.61 -15.62 -14.84
CA ILE A 733 -22.01 -16.80 -15.48
C ILE A 733 -22.26 -18.06 -14.64
N GLY A 734 -22.44 -17.93 -13.33
CA GLY A 734 -22.84 -19.04 -12.45
C GLY A 734 -24.14 -19.70 -12.92
N HIS A 735 -25.11 -18.92 -13.39
CA HIS A 735 -26.36 -19.42 -13.97
C HIS A 735 -26.14 -20.22 -15.27
N ASN A 736 -25.16 -19.84 -16.11
CA ASN A 736 -24.79 -20.63 -17.29
C ASN A 736 -24.23 -22.01 -16.91
N PHE A 737 -23.65 -22.12 -15.71
CA PHE A 737 -23.26 -23.38 -15.10
C PHE A 737 -24.34 -23.95 -14.19
N GLY A 738 -25.62 -23.60 -14.39
CA GLY A 738 -26.79 -24.15 -13.71
C GLY A 738 -26.74 -24.04 -12.19
N LEU A 739 -26.15 -22.96 -11.68
CA LEU A 739 -26.28 -22.59 -10.28
C LEU A 739 -27.57 -21.79 -10.09
N ASP A 740 -28.36 -22.15 -9.07
CA ASP A 740 -29.53 -21.37 -8.66
C ASP A 740 -29.11 -20.23 -7.71
N ASP A 741 -29.95 -19.20 -7.63
CA ASP A 741 -29.83 -18.15 -6.62
C ASP A 741 -29.97 -18.71 -5.20
N THR A 742 -29.03 -18.37 -4.32
CA THR A 742 -29.10 -18.73 -2.90
C THR A 742 -29.10 -17.49 -2.02
N TYR A 743 -30.30 -16.97 -1.71
CA TYR A 743 -30.47 -15.83 -0.80
C TYR A 743 -30.50 -16.26 0.68
N LEU A 744 -30.02 -15.38 1.58
CA LEU A 744 -29.76 -15.61 3.02
C LEU A 744 -30.84 -16.33 3.84
N GLN A 745 -32.11 -16.31 3.43
CA GLN A 745 -33.21 -16.91 4.18
C GLN A 745 -33.28 -18.44 4.05
N SER A 746 -32.59 -19.04 3.06
CA SER A 746 -32.63 -20.48 2.81
C SER A 746 -31.31 -21.23 3.07
N ALA A 747 -30.18 -20.53 3.26
CA ALA A 747 -28.88 -21.15 3.49
C ALA A 747 -28.60 -21.40 4.99
N PRO A 748 -28.32 -22.66 5.41
CA PRO A 748 -27.92 -22.98 6.79
C PRO A 748 -26.69 -22.18 7.24
N VAL A 749 -26.67 -21.76 8.51
CA VAL A 749 -25.56 -20.99 9.10
C VAL A 749 -24.21 -21.72 9.01
N ALA A 750 -24.23 -23.06 9.03
CA ALA A 750 -23.04 -23.89 8.95
C ALA A 750 -22.34 -23.84 7.56
N ASP A 751 -23.05 -23.42 6.51
CA ASP A 751 -22.54 -23.39 5.13
C ASP A 751 -21.87 -22.04 4.77
N ARG A 752 -21.62 -21.19 5.78
CA ARG A 752 -21.07 -19.84 5.64
C ARG A 752 -19.54 -19.86 5.76
N THR A 753 -18.81 -19.82 4.64
CA THR A 753 -17.33 -19.85 4.56
C THR A 753 -16.69 -18.48 4.78
N VAL A 754 -15.51 -18.45 5.42
CA VAL A 754 -14.69 -17.25 5.69
C VAL A 754 -13.69 -17.01 4.55
N ASN A 755 -13.51 -15.75 4.14
CA ASN A 755 -12.64 -15.34 3.04
C ASN A 755 -11.17 -15.13 3.50
N ALA A 756 -10.16 -15.53 2.71
CA ALA A 756 -8.75 -15.39 3.10
C ALA A 756 -8.20 -13.95 3.04
N SER A 757 -8.74 -13.04 2.21
CA SER A 757 -8.38 -11.61 2.32
C SER A 757 -8.93 -11.03 3.63
N THR A 758 -10.14 -11.44 4.00
CA THR A 758 -10.70 -11.16 5.31
C THR A 758 -9.94 -11.89 6.41
N THR A 759 -9.25 -13.00 6.18
CA THR A 759 -8.42 -13.68 7.20
C THR A 759 -7.14 -12.89 7.50
N TYR A 760 -6.58 -12.18 6.51
CA TYR A 760 -5.50 -11.22 6.70
C TYR A 760 -6.00 -9.99 7.50
N ASP A 761 -7.18 -9.46 7.17
CA ASP A 761 -7.82 -8.36 7.93
C ASP A 761 -8.45 -8.81 9.27
N TYR A 762 -8.75 -10.10 9.45
CA TYR A 762 -9.35 -10.72 10.65
C TYR A 762 -8.35 -10.84 11.78
N TYR A 763 -7.05 -10.91 11.44
CA TYR A 763 -6.00 -10.68 12.43
C TYR A 763 -5.97 -9.24 12.96
N LEU A 764 -6.70 -8.30 12.35
CA LEU A 764 -6.84 -6.90 12.80
C LEU A 764 -8.28 -6.49 13.19
N THR A 765 -9.34 -7.08 12.62
CA THR A 765 -10.72 -6.65 12.87
C THR A 765 -11.72 -7.82 12.83
N ARG A 766 -12.37 -8.09 13.96
CA ARG A 766 -13.36 -9.16 14.15
C ARG A 766 -14.72 -8.79 13.51
N THR A 767 -15.08 -9.40 12.38
CA THR A 767 -16.49 -9.70 12.08
C THR A 767 -16.63 -10.99 11.25
N GLN A 768 -17.46 -11.90 11.75
CA GLN A 768 -17.83 -13.17 11.12
C GLN A 768 -19.14 -12.97 10.36
N ASN A 769 -19.12 -13.01 9.03
CA ASN A 769 -20.25 -13.39 8.16
C ASN A 769 -19.76 -13.43 6.70
N GLY A 770 -19.67 -14.63 6.12
CA GLY A 770 -19.32 -14.83 4.72
C GLY A 770 -20.27 -15.83 4.05
N THR A 771 -20.90 -15.41 2.97
CA THR A 771 -21.64 -16.20 1.96
C THR A 771 -20.87 -16.21 0.62
N GLY A 772 -21.16 -17.15 -0.27
CA GLY A 772 -20.45 -17.25 -1.56
C GLY A 772 -20.93 -16.27 -2.63
N VAL A 773 -20.25 -16.24 -3.78
CA VAL A 773 -20.54 -15.40 -4.98
C VAL A 773 -22.01 -15.43 -5.46
N MET A 774 -22.78 -16.47 -5.13
CA MET A 774 -24.21 -16.59 -5.49
C MET A 774 -25.15 -15.79 -4.56
N PHE A 775 -24.62 -14.86 -3.78
CA PHE A 775 -25.39 -13.93 -2.96
C PHE A 775 -25.24 -12.51 -3.52
N GLY A 776 -26.35 -11.80 -3.74
CA GLY A 776 -26.37 -10.45 -4.31
C GLY A 776 -25.39 -9.50 -3.62
N GLY A 777 -24.31 -9.16 -4.35
CA GLY A 777 -23.49 -7.94 -4.31
C GLY A 777 -22.80 -7.47 -3.02
N ASN A 778 -23.33 -7.73 -1.82
CA ASN A 778 -23.35 -6.64 -0.84
C ASN A 778 -22.34 -6.74 0.33
N VAL A 779 -21.37 -7.67 0.32
CA VAL A 779 -20.35 -7.73 1.39
C VAL A 779 -18.94 -8.06 0.84
N PRO A 780 -17.89 -7.30 1.20
CA PRO A 780 -16.52 -7.51 0.71
C PRO A 780 -15.90 -8.87 1.09
N SER A 781 -16.46 -9.58 2.07
CA SER A 781 -16.03 -10.92 2.47
C SER A 781 -16.54 -12.03 1.53
N LEU A 782 -17.28 -11.72 0.46
CA LEU A 782 -18.06 -12.70 -0.34
C LEU A 782 -17.48 -13.04 -1.72
N GLN A 783 -16.21 -12.74 -1.92
CA GLN A 783 -15.54 -12.77 -3.22
C GLN A 783 -15.35 -14.16 -3.84
N PHE A 784 -15.79 -15.25 -3.21
CA PHE A 784 -15.49 -16.61 -3.67
C PHE A 784 -16.72 -17.52 -3.64
N PHE A 785 -16.77 -18.52 -4.53
CA PHE A 785 -17.74 -19.60 -4.42
C PHE A 785 -17.60 -20.31 -3.07
N ASN A 786 -18.72 -20.73 -2.47
CA ASN A 786 -18.64 -21.73 -1.39
C ASN A 786 -18.22 -23.09 -1.97
N ASP A 787 -17.82 -24.02 -1.10
CA ASP A 787 -17.29 -25.35 -1.48
C ASP A 787 -18.23 -26.09 -2.43
N LYS A 788 -19.55 -26.03 -2.17
CA LYS A 788 -20.57 -26.68 -2.99
C LYS A 788 -20.66 -26.10 -4.40
N ASN A 789 -20.71 -24.77 -4.54
CA ASN A 789 -20.88 -24.10 -5.82
C ASN A 789 -19.61 -24.22 -6.66
N TYR A 790 -18.44 -24.05 -6.04
CA TYR A 790 -17.16 -24.22 -6.72
C TYR A 790 -17.03 -25.63 -7.28
N LYS A 791 -17.34 -26.65 -6.45
CA LYS A 791 -17.35 -28.03 -6.89
C LYS A 791 -18.37 -28.28 -8.02
N ALA A 792 -19.56 -27.71 -7.95
CA ALA A 792 -20.57 -27.87 -8.99
C ALA A 792 -20.12 -27.31 -10.35
N VAL A 793 -19.43 -26.15 -10.36
CA VAL A 793 -18.84 -25.59 -11.58
C VAL A 793 -17.66 -26.44 -12.05
N PHE A 794 -16.79 -26.85 -11.12
CA PHE A 794 -15.65 -27.72 -11.43
C PHE A 794 -16.11 -29.04 -12.07
N ASP A 795 -17.10 -29.72 -11.52
CA ASP A 795 -17.62 -30.99 -12.04
C ASP A 795 -18.18 -30.86 -13.48
N LYS A 796 -18.63 -29.65 -13.87
CA LYS A 796 -19.10 -29.36 -15.25
C LYS A 796 -17.93 -29.10 -16.21
N LEU A 797 -16.86 -28.50 -15.70
CA LEU A 797 -15.68 -28.12 -16.48
C LEU A 797 -14.63 -29.23 -16.56
N VAL A 798 -14.54 -30.13 -15.59
CA VAL A 798 -13.50 -31.17 -15.53
C VAL A 798 -13.51 -32.05 -16.78
N VAL A 799 -12.33 -32.31 -17.34
CA VAL A 799 -12.14 -33.21 -18.48
C VAL A 799 -12.17 -34.65 -17.96
N ASN A 800 -13.30 -35.33 -18.11
CA ASN A 800 -13.45 -36.74 -17.72
C ASN A 800 -12.73 -37.65 -18.74
N SER A 801 -11.41 -37.80 -18.60
CA SER A 801 -10.60 -38.68 -19.44
C SER A 801 -10.83 -40.15 -19.09
N LYS A 802 -11.85 -40.75 -19.72
CA LYS A 802 -11.82 -42.20 -20.00
C LYS A 802 -11.83 -42.58 -21.47
N ASN A 803 -12.04 -41.66 -22.43
CA ASN A 803 -12.12 -42.06 -23.84
C ASN A 803 -11.55 -41.13 -24.92
N ASP A 804 -11.09 -39.90 -24.66
CA ASP A 804 -10.69 -39.01 -25.78
C ASP A 804 -9.39 -38.25 -25.56
N SER A 805 -8.26 -38.95 -25.53
CA SER A 805 -6.97 -38.29 -25.78
C SER A 805 -5.96 -39.22 -26.44
N LYS A 806 -6.13 -39.48 -27.74
CA LYS A 806 -4.97 -39.33 -28.62
C LYS A 806 -4.87 -37.84 -28.91
N GLY A 807 -4.07 -37.12 -28.12
CA GLY A 807 -3.71 -35.76 -28.48
C GLY A 807 -3.11 -35.75 -29.89
N PRO A 808 -3.36 -34.71 -30.71
CA PRO A 808 -2.63 -34.56 -31.96
C PRO A 808 -1.13 -34.53 -31.63
N VAL A 809 -0.32 -35.21 -32.43
CA VAL A 809 1.14 -35.07 -32.34
C VAL A 809 1.45 -33.62 -32.71
N GLU A 810 1.79 -32.81 -31.72
CA GLU A 810 2.21 -31.42 -31.93
C GLU A 810 3.60 -31.41 -32.59
N GLU A 811 3.71 -30.76 -33.75
CA GLU A 811 4.99 -30.57 -34.43
C GLU A 811 5.61 -29.23 -34.02
N PRO A 812 6.95 -29.16 -33.78
CA PRO A 812 7.62 -27.89 -33.53
C PRO A 812 7.54 -26.99 -34.76
N ALA A 813 7.12 -25.75 -34.56
CA ALA A 813 6.82 -24.78 -35.60
C ALA A 813 7.57 -23.46 -35.35
N PHE A 814 7.84 -22.72 -36.42
CA PHE A 814 8.60 -21.47 -36.37
C PHE A 814 7.63 -20.29 -36.28
N HIS A 815 7.55 -19.66 -35.11
CA HIS A 815 6.67 -18.53 -34.83
C HIS A 815 7.39 -17.21 -35.10
N VAL A 816 6.71 -16.31 -35.80
CA VAL A 816 7.18 -14.95 -36.06
C VAL A 816 6.09 -13.99 -35.62
N TYR A 817 6.44 -13.07 -34.72
CA TYR A 817 5.53 -12.06 -34.20
C TYR A 817 6.18 -10.67 -34.29
N GLY A 818 5.36 -9.63 -34.33
CA GLY A 818 5.84 -8.27 -34.56
C GLY A 818 4.74 -7.24 -34.45
N THR A 819 5.12 -5.97 -34.44
CA THR A 819 4.16 -4.86 -34.37
C THR A 819 4.08 -4.18 -35.73
N LEU A 820 2.86 -3.94 -36.19
CA LEU A 820 2.57 -3.21 -37.43
C LEU A 820 2.07 -1.81 -37.08
N SER A 821 2.64 -0.78 -37.73
CA SER A 821 2.03 0.54 -37.76
C SER A 821 0.98 0.59 -38.87
N ARG A 822 -0.20 1.15 -38.59
CA ARG A 822 -1.25 1.37 -39.60
C ARG A 822 -0.79 2.27 -40.77
N THR A 823 0.28 3.06 -40.60
CA THR A 823 0.72 4.05 -41.60
C THR A 823 2.19 3.93 -42.02
N GLN A 824 3.04 3.25 -41.24
CA GLN A 824 4.51 3.22 -41.45
C GLN A 824 5.09 1.82 -41.74
N GLY A 825 4.25 0.79 -41.80
CA GLY A 825 4.69 -0.59 -42.04
C GLY A 825 5.18 -1.32 -40.78
N VAL A 826 5.97 -2.38 -40.96
CA VAL A 826 6.47 -3.25 -39.89
C VAL A 826 7.43 -2.48 -38.98
N LEU A 827 7.06 -2.29 -37.71
CA LEU A 827 7.89 -1.57 -36.74
C LEU A 827 8.96 -2.47 -36.12
N PHE A 828 8.61 -3.73 -35.87
CA PHE A 828 9.48 -4.71 -35.22
C PHE A 828 9.06 -6.14 -35.56
N VAL A 829 10.02 -7.06 -35.66
CA VAL A 829 9.79 -8.50 -35.86
C VAL A 829 10.74 -9.30 -34.98
N GLN A 830 10.20 -10.31 -34.32
CA GLN A 830 10.95 -11.33 -33.59
C GLN A 830 10.51 -12.73 -34.03
N SER A 831 11.38 -13.72 -33.83
CA SER A 831 11.06 -15.11 -34.11
C SER A 831 11.43 -16.02 -32.93
N ALA A 832 10.65 -17.10 -32.77
CA ALA A 832 10.85 -18.14 -31.77
C ALA A 832 10.39 -19.50 -32.34
N LEU A 833 10.82 -20.61 -31.74
CA LEU A 833 10.26 -21.94 -32.02
C LEU A 833 9.14 -22.22 -31.00
N THR A 834 7.94 -22.62 -31.46
CA THR A 834 6.73 -22.94 -30.66
C THR A 834 6.06 -24.23 -31.15
N MET A 835 4.85 -24.56 -30.67
CA MET A 835 4.06 -25.73 -31.13
C MET A 835 3.02 -25.34 -32.19
N SER A 836 2.73 -26.24 -33.14
CA SER A 836 1.79 -25.99 -34.25
C SER A 836 0.34 -25.70 -33.83
N SER A 837 -0.03 -26.05 -32.60
CA SER A 837 -1.36 -25.79 -32.01
C SER A 837 -1.59 -24.31 -31.66
N ASP A 838 -0.53 -23.50 -31.58
CA ASP A 838 -0.61 -22.09 -31.18
C ASP A 838 -0.84 -21.12 -32.36
N PHE A 839 -1.00 -21.62 -33.59
CA PHE A 839 -1.17 -20.77 -34.77
C PHE A 839 -2.64 -20.38 -34.98
N SER A 840 -2.86 -19.10 -35.24
CA SER A 840 -4.09 -18.65 -35.91
C SER A 840 -4.03 -19.05 -37.38
N GLU A 841 -5.17 -19.40 -37.99
CA GLU A 841 -5.19 -19.62 -39.44
C GLU A 841 -4.79 -18.32 -40.18
N PRO A 842 -3.95 -18.41 -41.22
CA PRO A 842 -3.54 -17.24 -42.00
C PRO A 842 -4.75 -16.62 -42.71
N ASP A 843 -4.84 -15.30 -42.67
CA ASP A 843 -5.88 -14.57 -43.40
C ASP A 843 -5.46 -14.39 -44.87
N PRO A 844 -6.15 -15.01 -45.84
CA PRO A 844 -5.79 -14.90 -47.25
C PRO A 844 -5.93 -13.48 -47.81
N GLU A 845 -6.69 -12.59 -47.16
CA GLU A 845 -6.86 -11.19 -47.57
C GLU A 845 -5.85 -10.25 -46.90
N SER A 846 -5.01 -10.75 -46.00
CA SER A 846 -4.00 -9.93 -45.34
C SER A 846 -2.97 -9.40 -46.32
N THR A 847 -2.88 -8.06 -46.36
CA THR A 847 -1.85 -7.35 -47.14
C THR A 847 -0.44 -7.51 -46.54
N TYR A 848 -0.33 -8.08 -45.34
CA TYR A 848 0.92 -8.34 -44.64
C TYR A 848 1.22 -9.84 -44.60
N GLY A 849 2.42 -10.25 -45.02
CA GLY A 849 2.82 -11.65 -45.03
C GLY A 849 4.31 -11.83 -44.79
N LEU A 850 4.67 -12.94 -44.15
CA LEU A 850 6.05 -13.39 -44.01
C LEU A 850 6.40 -14.30 -45.19
N ILE A 851 7.39 -13.88 -45.98
CA ILE A 851 7.96 -14.71 -47.04
C ILE A 851 9.36 -15.13 -46.61
N VAL A 852 9.57 -16.44 -46.45
CA VAL A 852 10.89 -17.02 -46.15
C VAL A 852 11.43 -17.69 -47.41
N GLY A 853 12.54 -17.19 -47.94
CA GLY A 853 13.21 -17.72 -49.13
C GLY A 853 14.14 -16.71 -49.79
N GLY A 854 14.97 -17.18 -50.74
CA GLY A 854 15.80 -16.31 -51.58
C GLY A 854 15.03 -15.81 -52.81
N THR A 855 15.59 -14.85 -53.55
CA THR A 855 14.95 -14.21 -54.72
C THR A 855 14.47 -15.19 -55.80
N GLU A 856 15.08 -16.37 -55.89
CA GLU A 856 14.75 -17.38 -56.91
C GLU A 856 13.80 -18.48 -56.41
N LYS A 857 13.60 -18.61 -55.09
CA LYS A 857 12.72 -19.65 -54.53
C LYS A 857 12.18 -19.26 -53.15
N GLN A 858 10.87 -19.00 -53.12
CA GLN A 858 10.10 -18.89 -51.89
C GLN A 858 9.90 -20.27 -51.29
N ILE A 859 10.19 -20.41 -49.99
CA ILE A 859 10.07 -21.67 -49.24
C ILE A 859 8.76 -21.66 -48.45
N ILE A 860 8.39 -20.52 -47.88
CA ILE A 860 7.15 -20.30 -47.13
C ILE A 860 6.60 -18.92 -47.53
N ASP A 861 5.31 -18.84 -47.86
CA ASP A 861 4.52 -17.59 -47.92
C ASP A 861 3.38 -17.75 -46.92
N PHE A 862 3.49 -17.06 -45.79
CA PHE A 862 2.51 -17.11 -44.71
C PHE A 862 1.90 -15.73 -44.52
N ARG A 863 0.60 -15.62 -44.75
CA ARG A 863 -0.13 -14.36 -44.57
C ARG A 863 -0.43 -14.17 -43.09
N LEU A 864 -0.01 -13.03 -42.52
CA LEU A 864 -0.25 -12.76 -41.11
C LEU A 864 -1.75 -12.54 -40.91
N PRO A 865 -2.37 -13.14 -39.89
CA PRO A 865 -3.75 -12.83 -39.57
C PRO A 865 -3.89 -11.32 -39.32
N LEU A 866 -4.80 -10.64 -40.01
CA LEU A 866 -5.18 -9.27 -39.66
C LEU A 866 -6.05 -9.35 -38.41
N ASN A 867 -5.41 -9.41 -37.23
CA ASN A 867 -6.13 -9.25 -35.97
C ASN A 867 -5.83 -7.85 -35.44
N PRO A 868 -6.78 -6.88 -35.50
CA PRO A 868 -6.48 -5.50 -35.16
C PRO A 868 -5.99 -5.30 -33.72
N GLU A 869 -6.32 -6.17 -32.75
CA GLU A 869 -6.04 -5.92 -31.33
C GLU A 869 -5.88 -7.24 -30.55
N SER A 870 -4.68 -7.55 -30.05
CA SER A 870 -4.53 -8.44 -28.88
C SER A 870 -4.29 -7.57 -27.64
N PRO A 871 -5.21 -7.54 -26.66
CA PRO A 871 -5.17 -6.63 -25.51
C PRO A 871 -4.08 -6.92 -24.47
N VAL A 872 -3.33 -8.02 -24.59
CA VAL A 872 -2.50 -8.53 -23.47
C VAL A 872 -1.14 -7.84 -23.37
N ASP A 873 -0.58 -7.33 -24.47
CA ASP A 873 0.79 -6.79 -24.46
C ASP A 873 0.88 -5.29 -24.13
N GLY A 874 -0.22 -4.55 -24.16
CA GLY A 874 -0.26 -3.13 -23.77
C GLY A 874 -0.10 -2.88 -22.27
N ALA A 875 -0.31 -3.90 -21.43
CA ALA A 875 -0.33 -3.76 -19.96
C ALA A 875 1.05 -3.94 -19.28
N ARG A 876 2.13 -4.20 -20.04
CA ARG A 876 3.49 -4.37 -19.47
C ARG A 876 4.34 -3.11 -19.46
N VAL A 877 3.87 -1.99 -20.02
CA VAL A 877 4.64 -0.73 -20.05
C VAL A 877 3.73 0.42 -19.64
N GLY A 878 3.63 0.70 -18.33
CA GLY A 878 2.99 1.93 -17.85
C GLY A 878 2.00 1.78 -16.69
N LEU A 879 2.39 1.09 -15.62
CA LEU A 879 1.91 1.43 -14.27
C LEU A 879 3.08 2.06 -13.53
N ILE A 880 3.40 3.29 -13.93
CA ILE A 880 4.07 4.25 -13.06
C ILE A 880 2.95 4.84 -12.21
N ASP A 881 3.08 4.63 -10.92
CA ASP A 881 2.30 5.25 -9.84
C ASP A 881 2.19 6.77 -10.05
N PRO A 882 0.98 7.35 -10.15
CA PRO A 882 0.79 8.79 -10.13
C PRO A 882 0.55 9.22 -8.68
N THR A 883 1.56 9.07 -7.83
CA THR A 883 1.65 9.83 -6.58
C THR A 883 3.04 10.45 -6.47
N GLU A 884 3.04 11.71 -6.07
CA GLU A 884 4.11 12.69 -6.13
C GLU A 884 5.44 12.23 -5.49
N GLU A 885 6.54 12.87 -5.91
CA GLU A 885 7.85 12.97 -5.22
C GLU A 885 9.07 12.28 -5.87
N ILE A 886 9.36 12.52 -7.16
CA ILE A 886 10.77 12.54 -7.67
C ILE A 886 10.93 13.59 -8.79
N LEU A 887 11.12 14.85 -8.40
CA LEU A 887 11.78 15.86 -9.25
C LEU A 887 12.66 16.74 -8.34
N GLU A 888 13.82 16.25 -7.91
CA GLU A 888 14.96 17.13 -7.59
C GLU A 888 16.35 16.50 -7.48
N GLU A 889 16.55 15.18 -7.60
CA GLU A 889 17.93 14.62 -7.54
C GLU A 889 18.26 13.69 -8.70
N ARG A 890 18.84 14.29 -9.76
CA ARG A 890 20.06 13.81 -10.45
C ARG A 890 20.44 14.79 -11.55
N GLY A 891 21.29 15.74 -11.20
CA GLY A 891 21.99 16.58 -12.16
C GLY A 891 22.90 15.74 -13.07
N ILE A 892 22.47 15.59 -14.32
CA ILE A 892 23.29 15.52 -15.54
C ILE A 892 22.60 16.39 -16.58
#